data_AF-A0A819UJX9-F1
#
_entry.id   AF-A0A819UJX9-F1
#
_cell.length_a   1.000
_cell.length_b   1.000
_cell.length_c   1.000
_cell.angle_alpha   90.00
_cell.angle_beta   90.00
_cell.angle_gamma   90.00
#
_symmetry.space_group_name_H-M   'P 1'
#
loop_
_entity.id
_entity.type
_entity.pdbx_description
1 polymer ?
#
loop_
_entity_poly.entity_id
_entity_poly.type
_entity_poly.pdbx_seq_one_letter_code
_entity_poly.pdbx_strand_id
1 'polypeptide(L)'
;MGNTDSKVDFRVAVVQLTSRSQQIEPNDESFWDQFWSDKISSVQDIFALVPAAEIRALREELPSNLATLCNKLVDRLQLAAEQSCQTQRDQTAAINCVRLLTRLLPYIFEEPEWRGFFWSDIPTGQQQTTSNGEYVSKPPLAERLLQTLADLLFCPDFTVASKKKKGPENPEDIHTIDSCEYIWEAGVGFSQSPVHVPSNDRNRTEILKLLLTCFSETIYMTPTVELHAHPNKWLTYFTSGHNRQTLPLFTSLINIVFSYDPVGYLPYNYLLFTDTREPLVEVAAQLLCITLDNSSFSSNDQASSPTSKTVSSLPGDDCPNLFINYLSRIHRDDDFNILLKGFCRLLNNPLIQTYLPGSCKKIGFYQELLILFWKFCDRNKKFLYYVLKSSEVLDLLVPILYFLNDARSDTSKIGLMHIGVFILLLLSGERNFGVRLNKPYVTRVPMDIPVFTGTHADLLIIVFHKIIVSAHQRLQPLYDCLLTIIVNISPYLKTLSMVSSNKLLHLLEAFSSPWFLLAAPDNHHLVFFLLEAFNNLIQYQFDGNANLVYTIIRKRQVFFSLSNLATDTQTIAKLSTKNSNLPPTSSKKSIDQSANKQTIFQTNSKSTIDGEPQLNKEFSQQLNISSGGVIPSAVTTTLAETPCK
;
A
#
# COMPACT_ATOMS: atom_id res chain seq x y z
N MET A 1 -11.47 -8.51 -42.39
CA MET A 1 -10.61 -7.50 -43.05
C MET A 1 -10.79 -6.08 -42.50
N GLY A 2 -11.79 -5.76 -41.66
CA GLY A 2 -12.04 -4.37 -41.22
C GLY A 2 -11.24 -3.83 -40.01
N ASN A 3 -10.46 -4.64 -39.28
CA ASN A 3 -9.72 -4.18 -38.09
C ASN A 3 -8.36 -3.53 -38.38
N THR A 4 -7.82 -3.71 -39.59
CA THR A 4 -6.50 -3.17 -39.96
C THR A 4 -6.63 -1.72 -40.42
N ASP A 5 -7.59 -1.45 -41.30
CA ASP A 5 -7.87 -0.10 -41.82
C ASP A 5 -8.33 0.85 -40.72
N SER A 6 -9.06 0.34 -39.74
CA SER A 6 -9.59 1.11 -38.61
C SER A 6 -8.50 1.66 -37.69
N LYS A 7 -7.41 0.91 -37.50
CA LYS A 7 -6.23 1.35 -36.74
C LYS A 7 -5.38 2.34 -37.53
N VAL A 8 -5.36 2.21 -38.86
CA VAL A 8 -4.67 3.15 -39.75
C VAL A 8 -5.35 4.52 -39.70
N ASP A 9 -6.68 4.59 -39.79
CA ASP A 9 -7.44 5.84 -39.69
C ASP A 9 -7.12 6.59 -38.39
N PHE A 10 -7.20 5.88 -37.26
CA PHE A 10 -6.87 6.47 -35.96
C PHE A 10 -5.41 6.94 -35.89
N ARG A 11 -4.47 6.17 -36.45
CA ARG A 11 -3.07 6.56 -36.50
C ARG A 11 -2.85 7.82 -37.35
N VAL A 12 -3.57 7.95 -38.46
CA VAL A 12 -3.55 9.16 -39.30
C VAL A 12 -4.04 10.36 -38.51
N ALA A 13 -5.13 10.23 -37.74
CA ALA A 13 -5.63 11.30 -36.87
C ALA A 13 -4.60 11.71 -35.79
N VAL A 14 -3.91 10.76 -35.17
CA VAL A 14 -2.83 11.05 -34.19
C VAL A 14 -1.66 11.79 -34.85
N VAL A 15 -1.23 11.36 -36.05
CA VAL A 15 -0.15 12.05 -36.78
C VAL A 15 -0.58 13.46 -37.17
N GLN A 16 -1.81 13.65 -37.63
CA GLN A 16 -2.38 14.97 -37.95
C GLN A 16 -2.40 15.88 -36.71
N LEU A 17 -2.79 15.35 -35.55
CA LEU A 17 -2.79 16.08 -34.28
C LEU A 17 -1.41 16.63 -33.90
N THR A 18 -0.34 15.88 -34.22
CA THR A 18 1.06 16.24 -33.96
C THR A 18 1.76 16.97 -35.11
N SER A 19 1.08 17.17 -36.25
CA SER A 19 1.70 17.79 -37.42
C SER A 19 1.91 19.29 -37.17
N ARG A 20 3.18 19.73 -37.21
CA ARG A 20 3.64 21.10 -36.86
C ARG A 20 3.05 22.23 -37.72
N SER A 21 2.14 21.95 -38.64
CA SER A 21 1.70 22.89 -39.68
C SER A 21 0.36 23.59 -39.40
N GLN A 22 -0.51 23.08 -38.52
CA GLN A 22 -1.83 23.72 -38.30
C GLN A 22 -2.45 23.41 -36.93
N GLN A 23 -2.99 24.43 -36.27
CA GLN A 23 -3.90 24.26 -35.13
C GLN A 23 -5.23 23.71 -35.64
N ILE A 24 -5.75 22.68 -34.99
CA ILE A 24 -7.00 22.05 -35.40
C ILE A 24 -8.17 22.82 -34.79
N GLU A 25 -9.15 23.15 -35.61
CA GLU A 25 -10.33 23.90 -35.19
C GLU A 25 -11.12 23.11 -34.11
N PRO A 26 -11.45 23.71 -32.96
CA PRO A 26 -12.22 23.03 -31.91
C PRO A 26 -13.60 22.55 -32.35
N ASN A 27 -14.16 23.12 -33.42
CA ASN A 27 -15.48 22.79 -33.93
C ASN A 27 -15.48 21.69 -35.01
N ASP A 28 -14.31 21.16 -35.39
CA ASP A 28 -14.23 20.05 -36.35
C ASP A 28 -14.58 18.71 -35.68
N GLU A 29 -15.87 18.51 -35.39
CA GLU A 29 -16.36 17.28 -34.75
C GLU A 29 -16.00 16.02 -35.55
N SER A 30 -15.91 16.13 -36.88
CA SER A 30 -15.57 15.01 -37.76
C SER A 30 -14.14 14.51 -37.55
N PHE A 31 -13.22 15.40 -37.19
CA PHE A 31 -11.87 15.07 -36.80
C PHE A 31 -11.84 14.45 -35.40
N TRP A 32 -12.45 15.13 -34.41
CA TRP A 32 -12.37 14.69 -33.01
C TRP A 32 -13.08 13.36 -32.75
N ASP A 33 -14.19 13.06 -33.45
CA ASP A 33 -14.93 11.80 -33.34
C ASP A 33 -14.09 10.55 -33.67
N GLN A 34 -12.97 10.72 -34.40
CA GLN A 34 -12.09 9.60 -34.75
C GLN A 34 -11.41 9.01 -33.51
N PHE A 35 -11.17 9.80 -32.46
CA PHE A 35 -10.42 9.38 -31.26
C PHE A 35 -11.18 8.43 -30.34
N TRP A 36 -12.51 8.49 -30.32
CA TRP A 36 -13.38 7.62 -29.51
C TRP A 36 -14.29 6.74 -30.36
N SER A 37 -13.96 6.56 -31.63
CA SER A 37 -14.70 5.67 -32.53
C SER A 37 -14.62 4.19 -32.10
N ASP A 38 -15.60 3.39 -32.53
CA ASP A 38 -15.71 1.93 -32.24
C ASP A 38 -14.54 1.07 -32.79
N LYS A 39 -13.58 1.72 -33.43
CA LYS A 39 -12.50 1.13 -34.22
C LYS A 39 -11.32 0.64 -33.38
N ILE A 40 -11.25 1.00 -32.09
CA ILE A 40 -10.22 0.57 -31.14
C ILE A 40 -10.83 -0.25 -30.02
N SER A 41 -10.28 -1.46 -29.81
CA SER A 41 -10.86 -2.44 -28.89
C SER A 41 -10.10 -2.59 -27.56
N SER A 42 -8.83 -2.18 -27.48
CA SER A 42 -7.99 -2.42 -26.30
C SER A 42 -7.14 -1.21 -25.88
N VAL A 43 -6.81 -1.14 -24.59
CA VAL A 43 -5.89 -0.12 -24.06
C VAL A 43 -4.48 -0.26 -24.65
N GLN A 44 -4.04 -1.49 -24.93
CA GLN A 44 -2.74 -1.76 -25.57
C GLN A 44 -2.67 -1.16 -26.97
N ASP A 45 -3.76 -1.23 -27.74
CA ASP A 45 -3.82 -0.58 -29.06
C ASP A 45 -3.64 0.93 -28.94
N ILE A 46 -4.31 1.58 -27.98
CA ILE A 46 -4.17 3.03 -27.76
C ILE A 46 -2.73 3.38 -27.37
N PHE A 47 -2.12 2.62 -26.45
CA PHE A 47 -0.77 2.91 -25.98
C PHE A 47 0.28 2.71 -27.09
N ALA A 48 0.04 1.78 -28.02
CA ALA A 48 0.88 1.57 -29.19
C ALA A 48 0.67 2.64 -30.27
N LEU A 49 -0.57 3.08 -30.50
CA LEU A 49 -0.93 4.06 -31.54
C LEU A 49 -0.70 5.52 -31.12
N VAL A 50 -0.58 5.77 -29.80
CA VAL A 50 -0.25 7.07 -29.20
C VAL A 50 1.06 6.96 -28.38
N PRO A 51 2.23 7.05 -29.05
CA PRO A 51 3.54 6.95 -28.40
C PRO A 51 3.84 8.10 -27.44
N ALA A 52 4.65 7.81 -26.41
CA ALA A 52 5.04 8.80 -25.39
C ALA A 52 5.73 10.04 -25.99
N ALA A 53 6.61 9.83 -26.97
CA ALA A 53 7.35 10.90 -27.63
C ALA A 53 6.42 11.89 -28.35
N GLU A 54 5.33 11.39 -28.94
CA GLU A 54 4.35 12.22 -29.65
C GLU A 54 3.48 13.02 -28.69
N ILE A 55 3.14 12.47 -27.52
CA ILE A 55 2.41 13.21 -26.48
C ILE A 55 3.26 14.37 -25.95
N ARG A 56 4.57 14.13 -25.71
CA ARG A 56 5.50 15.19 -25.29
C ARG A 56 5.69 16.25 -26.37
N ALA A 57 5.86 15.85 -27.62
CA ALA A 57 5.92 16.78 -28.75
C ALA A 57 4.62 17.60 -28.88
N LEU A 58 3.45 16.96 -28.74
CA LEU A 58 2.15 17.64 -28.76
C LEU A 58 2.04 18.68 -27.63
N ARG A 59 2.50 18.32 -26.42
CA ARG A 59 2.49 19.19 -25.24
C ARG A 59 3.41 20.42 -25.40
N GLU A 60 4.59 20.23 -26.01
CA GLU A 60 5.62 21.27 -26.14
C GLU A 60 5.42 22.15 -27.39
N GLU A 61 5.01 21.56 -28.51
CA GLU A 61 4.98 22.24 -29.81
C GLU A 61 3.58 22.72 -30.19
N LEU A 62 2.53 22.03 -29.73
CA LEU A 62 1.13 22.30 -30.07
C LEU A 62 0.20 22.22 -28.84
N PRO A 63 0.50 22.97 -27.75
CA PRO A 63 -0.23 22.87 -26.47
C PRO A 63 -1.74 23.14 -26.62
N SER A 64 -2.15 24.01 -27.55
CA SER A 64 -3.57 24.24 -27.80
C SER A 64 -4.30 23.00 -28.33
N ASN A 65 -3.66 22.16 -29.15
CA ASN A 65 -4.28 20.93 -29.66
C ASN A 65 -4.46 19.92 -28.53
N LEU A 66 -3.47 19.80 -27.62
CA LEU A 66 -3.57 18.95 -26.43
C LEU A 66 -4.69 19.42 -25.48
N ALA A 67 -4.79 20.72 -25.25
CA ALA A 67 -5.83 21.32 -24.41
C ALA A 67 -7.23 21.06 -25.01
N THR A 68 -7.40 21.26 -26.32
CA THR A 68 -8.66 20.95 -27.02
C THR A 68 -9.00 19.47 -26.94
N LEU A 69 -8.02 18.57 -27.17
CA LEU A 69 -8.24 17.13 -27.04
C LEU A 69 -8.73 16.76 -25.63
N CYS A 70 -8.07 17.26 -24.58
CA CYS A 70 -8.49 16.98 -23.20
C CYS A 70 -9.93 17.46 -22.93
N ASN A 71 -10.28 18.68 -23.38
CA ASN A 71 -11.63 19.20 -23.24
C ASN A 71 -12.66 18.33 -23.97
N LYS A 72 -12.38 17.96 -25.24
CA LYS A 72 -13.27 17.11 -26.04
C LYS A 72 -13.47 15.73 -25.44
N LEU A 73 -12.42 15.12 -24.88
CA LEU A 73 -12.53 13.82 -24.21
C LEU A 73 -13.42 13.89 -22.96
N VAL A 74 -13.30 14.96 -22.15
CA VAL A 74 -14.16 15.16 -20.97
C VAL A 74 -15.59 15.51 -21.37
N ASP A 75 -15.78 16.38 -22.37
CA ASP A 75 -17.10 16.72 -22.90
C ASP A 75 -17.82 15.47 -23.43
N ARG A 76 -17.11 14.58 -24.14
CA ARG A 76 -17.67 13.32 -24.64
C ARG A 76 -18.03 12.35 -23.52
N LEU A 77 -17.23 12.27 -22.46
CA LEU A 77 -17.57 11.47 -21.26
C LEU A 77 -18.83 12.00 -20.57
N GLN A 78 -18.95 13.32 -20.44
CA GLN A 78 -20.09 13.94 -19.81
C GLN A 78 -21.37 13.67 -20.61
N LEU A 79 -21.30 13.81 -21.94
CA LEU A 79 -22.40 13.45 -22.84
C LEU A 79 -22.78 11.96 -22.70
N ALA A 80 -21.81 11.06 -22.60
CA ALA A 80 -22.08 9.63 -22.42
C ALA A 80 -22.75 9.33 -21.07
N ALA A 81 -22.41 10.07 -20.01
CA ALA A 81 -23.07 9.98 -18.71
C ALA A 81 -24.50 10.54 -18.76
N GLU A 82 -24.71 11.72 -19.36
CA GLU A 82 -26.04 12.33 -19.53
C GLU A 82 -26.99 11.44 -20.36
N GLN A 83 -26.45 10.69 -21.33
CA GLN A 83 -27.20 9.74 -22.15
C GLN A 83 -27.30 8.34 -21.53
N SER A 84 -26.82 8.14 -20.29
CA SER A 84 -26.80 6.86 -19.58
C SER A 84 -26.15 5.71 -20.37
N CYS A 85 -25.18 6.00 -21.24
CA CYS A 85 -24.45 5.01 -22.03
C CYS A 85 -25.35 3.96 -22.71
N GLN A 86 -26.51 4.40 -23.25
CA GLN A 86 -27.57 3.52 -23.75
C GLN A 86 -27.15 2.62 -24.91
N THR A 87 -26.25 3.10 -25.78
CA THR A 87 -25.82 2.34 -26.96
C THR A 87 -24.44 1.75 -26.76
N GLN A 88 -24.17 0.61 -27.40
CA GLN A 88 -22.83 0.00 -27.40
C GLN A 88 -21.75 0.97 -27.93
N ARG A 89 -22.12 1.85 -28.86
CA ARG A 89 -21.25 2.89 -29.40
C ARG A 89 -20.88 3.92 -28.35
N ASP A 90 -21.84 4.37 -27.54
CA ASP A 90 -21.58 5.32 -26.46
C ASP A 90 -20.73 4.70 -25.35
N GLN A 91 -20.98 3.43 -24.99
CA GLN A 91 -20.16 2.68 -24.05
C GLN A 91 -18.71 2.55 -24.52
N THR A 92 -18.52 2.21 -25.80
CA THR A 92 -17.18 2.05 -26.41
C THR A 92 -16.47 3.39 -26.49
N ALA A 93 -17.18 4.45 -26.89
CA ALA A 93 -16.66 5.81 -26.92
C ALA A 93 -16.22 6.27 -25.53
N ALA A 94 -17.05 6.07 -24.49
CA ALA A 94 -16.71 6.42 -23.11
C ALA A 94 -15.44 5.71 -22.64
N ILE A 95 -15.33 4.39 -22.85
CA ILE A 95 -14.14 3.63 -22.46
C ILE A 95 -12.90 4.06 -23.26
N ASN A 96 -13.02 4.39 -24.54
CA ASN A 96 -11.90 4.90 -25.32
C ASN A 96 -11.45 6.29 -24.84
N CYS A 97 -12.38 7.17 -24.44
CA CYS A 97 -12.05 8.43 -23.79
C CYS A 97 -11.31 8.21 -22.46
N VAL A 98 -11.78 7.27 -21.63
CA VAL A 98 -11.11 6.88 -20.38
C VAL A 98 -9.66 6.46 -20.64
N ARG A 99 -9.45 5.55 -21.57
CA ARG A 99 -8.11 5.02 -21.92
C ARG A 99 -7.17 6.10 -22.48
N LEU A 100 -7.69 7.00 -23.31
CA LEU A 100 -6.92 8.13 -23.84
C LEU A 100 -6.49 9.07 -22.73
N LEU A 101 -7.39 9.46 -21.83
CA LEU A 101 -7.04 10.29 -20.68
C LEU A 101 -6.03 9.59 -19.76
N THR A 102 -6.19 8.29 -19.51
CA THR A 102 -5.21 7.48 -18.75
C THR A 102 -3.83 7.50 -19.41
N ARG A 103 -3.79 7.54 -20.75
CA ARG A 103 -2.54 7.62 -21.52
C ARG A 103 -1.92 9.03 -21.48
N LEU A 104 -2.73 10.09 -21.52
CA LEU A 104 -2.26 11.47 -21.67
C LEU A 104 -1.81 12.09 -20.34
N LEU A 105 -2.57 11.90 -19.25
CA LEU A 105 -2.35 12.60 -17.98
C LEU A 105 -0.93 12.47 -17.39
N PRO A 106 -0.29 11.28 -17.38
CA PRO A 106 1.10 11.14 -16.93
C PRO A 106 2.06 12.13 -17.58
N TYR A 107 1.97 12.29 -18.89
CA TYR A 107 2.85 13.19 -19.66
C TYR A 107 2.46 14.65 -19.51
N ILE A 108 1.22 14.95 -19.15
CA ILE A 108 0.82 16.30 -18.77
C ILE A 108 1.46 16.66 -17.42
N PHE A 109 1.40 15.76 -16.43
CA PHE A 109 1.93 16.02 -15.08
C PHE A 109 3.47 16.18 -15.03
N GLU A 110 4.18 15.65 -16.02
CA GLU A 110 5.61 15.89 -16.22
C GLU A 110 5.96 17.39 -16.33
N GLU A 111 5.07 18.25 -16.86
CA GLU A 111 5.29 19.71 -16.95
C GLU A 111 4.54 20.50 -15.86
N PRO A 112 5.23 21.33 -15.07
CA PRO A 112 4.61 22.18 -14.04
C PRO A 112 3.53 23.15 -14.53
N GLU A 113 3.71 23.74 -15.72
CA GLU A 113 2.81 24.75 -16.27
C GLU A 113 1.41 24.20 -16.54
N TRP A 114 1.31 22.89 -16.81
CA TRP A 114 0.05 22.20 -17.07
C TRP A 114 -0.76 21.87 -15.81
N ARG A 115 -0.19 21.99 -14.61
CA ARG A 115 -0.90 21.66 -13.35
C ARG A 115 -2.11 22.57 -13.12
N GLY A 116 -2.00 23.84 -13.52
CA GLY A 116 -3.08 24.81 -13.43
C GLY A 116 -4.22 24.54 -14.42
N PHE A 117 -3.93 23.96 -15.59
CA PHE A 117 -4.88 23.82 -16.70
C PHE A 117 -6.19 23.11 -16.32
N PHE A 118 -6.11 22.02 -15.55
CA PHE A 118 -7.30 21.27 -15.16
C PHE A 118 -8.14 21.97 -14.08
N TRP A 119 -7.52 22.88 -13.32
CA TRP A 119 -8.12 23.55 -12.17
C TRP A 119 -8.42 25.04 -12.43
N SER A 120 -8.09 25.56 -13.61
CA SER A 120 -8.36 26.94 -13.99
C SER A 120 -9.80 27.12 -14.46
N ASP A 121 -10.40 28.26 -14.11
CA ASP A 121 -11.69 28.68 -14.66
C ASP A 121 -11.61 28.91 -16.17
N ILE A 122 -12.65 28.49 -16.89
CA ILE A 122 -12.74 28.72 -18.33
C ILE A 122 -13.02 30.22 -18.57
N PRO A 123 -12.25 30.91 -19.44
CA PRO A 123 -12.48 32.33 -19.69
C PRO A 123 -13.93 32.60 -20.14
N THR A 124 -14.45 33.72 -19.65
CA THR A 124 -15.79 34.33 -19.70
C THR A 124 -16.56 34.28 -21.04
N GLY A 125 -15.95 33.81 -22.14
CA GLY A 125 -16.55 33.77 -23.50
C GLY A 125 -17.35 32.52 -23.85
N GLN A 126 -17.33 31.47 -23.02
CA GLN A 126 -18.15 30.24 -23.19
C GLN A 126 -19.20 30.08 -22.07
N GLN A 127 -19.71 31.20 -21.56
CA GLN A 127 -20.76 31.20 -20.54
C GLN A 127 -22.11 30.83 -21.15
N GLN A 128 -22.75 29.78 -20.61
CA GLN A 128 -24.16 29.54 -20.89
C GLN A 128 -24.99 30.55 -20.09
N THR A 129 -25.70 31.43 -20.80
CA THR A 129 -26.74 32.26 -20.19
C THR A 129 -27.92 31.38 -19.82
N THR A 130 -28.21 31.27 -18.53
CA THR A 130 -29.48 30.70 -18.07
C THR A 130 -30.64 31.59 -18.53
N SER A 131 -31.86 31.04 -18.64
CA SER A 131 -33.08 31.82 -18.98
C SER A 131 -33.37 32.98 -18.03
N ASN A 132 -32.67 33.05 -16.88
CA ASN A 132 -32.82 34.07 -15.85
C ASN A 132 -31.66 35.09 -15.81
N GLY A 133 -30.71 35.03 -16.74
CA GLY A 133 -29.64 36.03 -16.85
C GLY A 133 -28.51 35.89 -15.81
N GLU A 134 -28.46 34.79 -15.05
CA GLU A 134 -27.32 34.48 -14.17
C GLU A 134 -26.22 33.76 -14.97
N TYR A 135 -25.00 34.30 -14.86
CA TYR A 135 -23.79 33.70 -15.42
C TYR A 135 -23.37 32.50 -14.58
N VAL A 136 -23.62 31.28 -15.06
CA VAL A 136 -23.07 30.07 -14.43
C VAL A 136 -21.68 29.84 -15.00
N SER A 137 -20.65 30.04 -14.18
CA SER A 137 -19.29 29.65 -14.55
C SER A 137 -19.24 28.14 -14.73
N LYS A 138 -18.75 27.67 -15.88
CA LYS A 138 -18.56 26.23 -16.12
C LYS A 138 -17.45 25.74 -15.16
N PRO A 139 -17.69 24.69 -14.36
CA PRO A 139 -16.70 24.23 -13.38
C PRO A 139 -15.40 23.79 -14.07
N PRO A 140 -14.26 23.82 -13.34
CA PRO A 140 -12.96 23.40 -13.87
C PRO A 140 -12.99 22.00 -14.48
N LEU A 141 -12.09 21.75 -15.45
CA LEU A 141 -12.05 20.50 -16.20
C LEU A 141 -11.83 19.27 -15.29
N ALA A 142 -11.02 19.40 -14.23
CA ALA A 142 -10.81 18.37 -13.22
C ALA A 142 -12.11 17.97 -12.52
N GLU A 143 -12.89 18.96 -12.06
CA GLU A 143 -14.13 18.73 -11.34
C GLU A 143 -15.14 17.98 -12.21
N ARG A 144 -15.31 18.46 -13.46
CA ARG A 144 -16.16 17.83 -14.46
C ARG A 144 -15.75 16.39 -14.73
N LEU A 145 -14.45 16.15 -14.92
CA LEU A 145 -13.92 14.81 -15.15
C LEU A 145 -14.20 13.90 -13.95
N LEU A 146 -13.83 14.32 -12.72
CA LEU A 146 -14.02 13.51 -11.52
C LEU A 146 -15.48 13.19 -11.25
N GLN A 147 -16.37 14.17 -11.38
CA GLN A 147 -17.82 13.99 -11.19
C GLN A 147 -18.38 13.02 -12.25
N THR A 148 -18.00 13.20 -13.52
CA THR A 148 -18.44 12.33 -14.61
C THR A 148 -17.97 10.89 -14.41
N LEU A 149 -16.71 10.68 -14.03
CA LEU A 149 -16.19 9.33 -13.75
C LEU A 149 -16.91 8.69 -12.56
N ALA A 150 -17.20 9.46 -11.51
CA ALA A 150 -17.94 8.98 -10.36
C ALA A 150 -19.38 8.57 -10.74
N ASP A 151 -20.06 9.35 -11.58
CA ASP A 151 -21.41 9.06 -12.07
C ASP A 151 -21.41 7.83 -13.01
N LEU A 152 -20.43 7.71 -13.90
CA LEU A 152 -20.29 6.56 -14.79
C LEU A 152 -20.04 5.24 -14.04
N LEU A 153 -19.48 5.27 -12.82
CA LEU A 153 -19.28 4.08 -11.97
C LEU A 153 -20.57 3.46 -11.42
N PHE A 154 -21.68 4.20 -11.50
CA PHE A 154 -23.01 3.75 -11.09
C PHE A 154 -24.04 3.84 -12.23
N CYS A 155 -23.57 3.91 -13.48
CA CYS A 155 -24.44 3.94 -14.66
C CYS A 155 -25.04 2.55 -14.96
N PRO A 156 -26.39 2.40 -14.94
CA PRO A 156 -27.05 1.14 -15.30
C PRO A 156 -26.68 0.66 -16.71
N ASP A 157 -26.58 -0.66 -16.87
CA ASP A 157 -26.22 -1.37 -18.11
C ASP A 157 -24.85 -1.03 -18.70
N PHE A 158 -24.05 -0.21 -18.00
CA PHE A 158 -22.66 0.10 -18.34
C PHE A 158 -21.68 -0.37 -17.25
N THR A 159 -21.92 0.01 -15.99
CA THR A 159 -21.10 -0.38 -14.84
C THR A 159 -21.91 -1.00 -13.73
N VAL A 160 -23.24 -0.93 -13.71
CA VAL A 160 -24.09 -1.66 -12.77
C VAL A 160 -25.24 -2.35 -13.51
N ALA A 161 -25.78 -3.44 -12.97
CA ALA A 161 -26.90 -4.13 -13.61
C ALA A 161 -28.19 -3.33 -13.37
N SER A 162 -28.99 -3.08 -14.41
CA SER A 162 -30.28 -2.40 -14.27
C SER A 162 -31.28 -3.24 -13.46
N LYS A 163 -32.04 -2.59 -12.57
CA LYS A 163 -33.08 -3.24 -11.75
C LYS A 163 -34.45 -3.34 -12.44
N LYS A 164 -34.66 -2.66 -13.58
CA LYS A 164 -35.96 -2.67 -14.28
C LYS A 164 -36.22 -4.00 -15.00
N LYS A 165 -37.47 -4.48 -14.93
CA LYS A 165 -38.01 -5.47 -15.88
C LYS A 165 -38.17 -4.78 -17.25
N LYS A 166 -37.72 -5.44 -18.32
CA LYS A 166 -37.90 -5.01 -19.73
C LYS A 166 -39.32 -4.49 -19.99
N GLY A 167 -39.48 -3.17 -20.01
CA GLY A 167 -40.71 -2.44 -20.30
C GLY A 167 -40.37 -1.08 -20.92
N PRO A 168 -41.28 -0.47 -21.70
CA PRO A 168 -41.00 0.76 -22.43
C PRO A 168 -41.20 1.96 -21.50
N GLU A 169 -40.23 2.27 -20.66
CA GLU A 169 -40.21 3.55 -19.94
C GLU A 169 -38.81 4.16 -19.98
N ASN A 170 -38.80 5.49 -20.05
CA ASN A 170 -37.66 6.38 -20.27
C ASN A 170 -36.39 5.99 -19.48
N PRO A 171 -35.19 6.28 -20.03
CA PRO A 171 -33.91 6.05 -19.35
C PRO A 171 -33.92 6.69 -17.96
N GLU A 172 -33.38 5.98 -16.97
CA GLU A 172 -33.17 6.56 -15.64
C GLU A 172 -32.11 7.66 -15.77
N ASP A 173 -32.46 8.88 -15.35
CA ASP A 173 -31.51 9.98 -15.26
C ASP A 173 -30.51 9.66 -14.14
N ILE A 174 -29.23 9.51 -14.50
CA ILE A 174 -28.14 9.22 -13.57
C ILE A 174 -28.16 10.19 -12.39
N HIS A 175 -28.54 11.45 -12.60
CA HIS A 175 -28.57 12.48 -11.56
C HIS A 175 -29.67 12.28 -10.51
N THR A 176 -30.66 11.41 -10.76
CA THR A 176 -31.78 11.13 -9.86
C THR A 176 -31.71 9.75 -9.19
N ILE A 177 -30.79 8.89 -9.63
CA ILE A 177 -30.64 7.51 -9.12
C ILE A 177 -30.02 7.52 -7.72
N ASP A 178 -30.69 6.86 -6.76
CA ASP A 178 -30.05 6.52 -5.49
C ASP A 178 -28.97 5.47 -5.74
N SER A 179 -27.72 5.92 -5.84
CA SER A 179 -26.59 5.06 -6.16
C SER A 179 -26.27 4.07 -5.02
N CYS A 180 -26.79 4.29 -3.80
CA CYS A 180 -26.70 3.31 -2.70
C CYS A 180 -27.49 2.03 -2.99
N GLU A 181 -28.40 2.05 -3.96
CA GLU A 181 -29.10 0.86 -4.42
C GLU A 181 -28.25 -0.04 -5.32
N TYR A 182 -27.16 0.48 -5.85
CA TYR A 182 -26.32 -0.14 -6.89
C TYR A 182 -24.90 -0.47 -6.39
N ILE A 183 -24.74 -0.67 -5.07
CA ILE A 183 -23.48 -1.15 -4.48
C ILE A 183 -23.02 -2.43 -5.18
N TRP A 184 -21.72 -2.52 -5.50
CA TRP A 184 -21.22 -3.55 -6.41
C TRP A 184 -21.17 -4.97 -5.85
N GLU A 185 -21.16 -5.12 -4.53
CA GLU A 185 -21.03 -6.41 -3.84
C GLU A 185 -21.63 -6.34 -2.43
N ALA A 186 -22.14 -7.46 -1.95
CA ALA A 186 -22.62 -7.58 -0.57
C ALA A 186 -21.46 -7.48 0.44
N GLY A 187 -21.74 -6.92 1.62
CA GLY A 187 -20.77 -6.78 2.69
C GLY A 187 -21.16 -5.73 3.73
N VAL A 188 -20.20 -4.90 4.11
CA VAL A 188 -20.36 -3.81 5.07
C VAL A 188 -21.47 -2.87 4.60
N GLY A 189 -22.45 -2.63 5.47
CA GLY A 189 -23.54 -1.68 5.21
C GLY A 189 -24.50 -2.06 4.07
N PHE A 190 -24.32 -3.19 3.40
CA PHE A 190 -25.13 -3.59 2.25
C PHE A 190 -25.28 -5.11 2.14
N SER A 191 -26.49 -5.64 2.31
CA SER A 191 -26.73 -7.09 2.39
C SER A 191 -27.12 -7.76 1.07
N GLN A 192 -27.49 -6.98 0.04
CA GLN A 192 -27.95 -7.56 -1.23
C GLN A 192 -26.74 -7.97 -2.08
N SER A 193 -26.78 -9.16 -2.69
CA SER A 193 -25.73 -9.60 -3.63
C SER A 193 -26.19 -9.31 -5.06
N PRO A 194 -25.59 -8.33 -5.75
CA PRO A 194 -25.96 -8.01 -7.12
C PRO A 194 -25.51 -9.11 -8.10
N VAL A 195 -26.12 -9.14 -9.28
CA VAL A 195 -25.70 -10.05 -10.35
C VAL A 195 -24.29 -9.68 -10.83
N HIS A 196 -23.40 -10.66 -10.85
CA HIS A 196 -22.06 -10.48 -11.41
C HIS A 196 -22.10 -10.43 -12.94
N VAL A 197 -21.64 -9.31 -13.51
CA VAL A 197 -21.55 -9.07 -14.95
C VAL A 197 -20.11 -8.73 -15.30
N PRO A 198 -19.35 -9.60 -15.99
CA PRO A 198 -17.92 -9.39 -16.25
C PRO A 198 -17.58 -8.12 -17.04
N SER A 199 -18.45 -7.68 -17.96
CA SER A 199 -18.26 -6.43 -18.70
C SER A 199 -18.29 -5.21 -17.79
N ASN A 200 -19.17 -5.21 -16.79
CA ASN A 200 -19.28 -4.12 -15.82
C ASN A 200 -18.00 -3.99 -14.99
N ASP A 201 -17.42 -5.12 -14.55
CA ASP A 201 -16.14 -5.10 -13.83
C ASP A 201 -14.99 -4.58 -14.68
N ARG A 202 -14.98 -4.93 -15.97
CA ARG A 202 -13.98 -4.42 -16.90
C ARG A 202 -14.09 -2.89 -17.09
N ASN A 203 -15.31 -2.38 -17.23
CA ASN A 203 -15.57 -0.94 -17.36
C ASN A 203 -15.21 -0.19 -16.06
N ARG A 204 -15.63 -0.71 -14.90
CA ARG A 204 -15.24 -0.17 -13.58
C ARG A 204 -13.72 -0.12 -13.44
N THR A 205 -13.01 -1.19 -13.83
CA THR A 205 -11.55 -1.27 -13.73
C THR A 205 -10.87 -0.15 -14.54
N GLU A 206 -11.30 0.09 -15.78
CA GLU A 206 -10.73 1.15 -16.63
C GLU A 206 -11.00 2.54 -16.03
N ILE A 207 -12.22 2.78 -15.53
CA ILE A 207 -12.58 4.07 -14.90
C ILE A 207 -11.78 4.29 -13.60
N LEU A 208 -11.66 3.28 -12.74
CA LEU A 208 -10.87 3.40 -11.51
C LEU A 208 -9.37 3.60 -11.80
N LYS A 209 -8.84 3.02 -12.89
CA LYS A 209 -7.46 3.28 -13.33
C LYS A 209 -7.26 4.72 -13.77
N LEU A 210 -8.25 5.33 -14.43
CA LEU A 210 -8.19 6.76 -14.73
C LEU A 210 -8.25 7.61 -13.46
N LEU A 211 -9.12 7.29 -12.50
CA LEU A 211 -9.13 7.99 -11.20
C LEU A 211 -7.78 7.89 -10.49
N LEU A 212 -7.19 6.69 -10.44
CA LEU A 212 -5.84 6.47 -9.89
C LEU A 212 -4.79 7.30 -10.64
N THR A 213 -4.91 7.41 -11.96
CA THR A 213 -4.03 8.24 -12.79
C THR A 213 -4.19 9.71 -12.43
N CYS A 214 -5.41 10.24 -12.28
CA CYS A 214 -5.63 11.62 -11.82
C CYS A 214 -4.98 11.89 -10.45
N PHE A 215 -5.01 10.90 -9.54
CA PHE A 215 -4.42 11.03 -8.20
C PHE A 215 -2.89 10.89 -8.17
N SER A 216 -2.27 10.49 -9.28
CA SER A 216 -0.83 10.22 -9.37
C SER A 216 0.05 11.46 -9.57
N GLU A 217 -0.54 12.67 -9.64
CA GLU A 217 0.19 13.93 -9.88
C GLU A 217 1.44 14.09 -8.99
N THR A 218 1.37 13.69 -7.72
CA THR A 218 2.46 13.79 -6.75
C THR A 218 3.70 12.97 -7.11
N ILE A 219 3.57 11.92 -7.92
CA ILE A 219 4.70 11.08 -8.38
C ILE A 219 5.59 11.84 -9.38
N TYR A 220 5.02 12.83 -10.09
CA TYR A 220 5.73 13.64 -11.09
C TYR A 220 6.31 14.92 -10.51
N MET A 221 6.22 15.10 -9.19
CA MET A 221 6.72 16.27 -8.50
C MET A 221 8.05 15.94 -7.81
N THR A 222 9.03 16.84 -7.91
CA THR A 222 10.25 16.75 -7.12
C THR A 222 9.89 16.86 -5.64
N PRO A 223 10.45 16.03 -4.73
CA PRO A 223 10.21 16.15 -3.30
C PRO A 223 10.71 17.50 -2.76
N THR A 224 9.87 18.52 -2.78
CA THR A 224 10.13 19.84 -2.21
C THR A 224 9.26 20.04 -0.97
N VAL A 225 9.67 20.96 -0.10
CA VAL A 225 8.90 21.34 1.11
C VAL A 225 7.46 21.77 0.76
N GLU A 226 7.24 22.29 -0.45
CA GLU A 226 5.92 22.70 -0.97
C GLU A 226 4.94 21.53 -1.18
N LEU A 227 5.45 20.32 -1.41
CA LEU A 227 4.65 19.10 -1.59
C LEU A 227 3.99 18.68 -0.27
N HIS A 228 4.62 19.02 0.86
CA HIS A 228 4.03 18.90 2.19
C HIS A 228 3.07 20.05 2.52
N ALA A 229 3.15 21.17 1.80
CA ALA A 229 2.34 22.36 2.05
C ALA A 229 0.99 22.37 1.32
N HIS A 230 0.86 21.66 0.19
CA HIS A 230 -0.38 21.64 -0.60
C HIS A 230 -0.90 20.21 -0.78
N PRO A 231 -2.11 19.88 -0.29
CA PRO A 231 -2.71 18.58 -0.54
C PRO A 231 -3.04 18.42 -2.02
N ASN A 232 -2.98 17.18 -2.51
CA ASN A 232 -3.37 16.86 -3.88
C ASN A 232 -4.84 17.30 -4.11
N LYS A 233 -5.04 18.24 -5.05
CA LYS A 233 -6.35 18.84 -5.33
C LYS A 233 -7.34 17.81 -5.86
N TRP A 234 -6.88 16.87 -6.69
CA TRP A 234 -7.70 15.78 -7.23
C TRP A 234 -8.29 14.93 -6.11
N LEU A 235 -7.46 14.52 -5.15
CA LEU A 235 -7.91 13.73 -3.99
C LEU A 235 -8.80 14.54 -3.06
N THR A 236 -8.44 15.80 -2.79
CA THR A 236 -9.20 16.68 -1.91
C THR A 236 -10.61 16.89 -2.44
N TYR A 237 -10.75 17.19 -3.73
CA TYR A 237 -12.07 17.33 -4.37
C TYR A 237 -12.84 16.00 -4.37
N PHE A 238 -12.20 14.91 -4.82
CA PHE A 238 -12.88 13.62 -5.00
C PHE A 238 -13.42 13.02 -3.69
N THR A 239 -12.73 13.28 -2.57
CA THR A 239 -13.11 12.79 -1.24
C THR A 239 -13.99 13.77 -0.46
N SER A 240 -14.28 14.95 -1.03
CA SER A 240 -15.12 15.98 -0.40
C SER A 240 -16.62 15.70 -0.56
N GLY A 241 -17.44 16.50 0.14
CA GLY A 241 -18.90 16.49 -0.02
C GLY A 241 -19.43 16.93 -1.38
N HIS A 242 -18.58 17.45 -2.28
CA HIS A 242 -18.99 17.79 -3.64
C HIS A 242 -19.26 16.55 -4.49
N ASN A 243 -18.60 15.43 -4.19
CA ASN A 243 -18.83 14.16 -4.88
C ASN A 243 -19.98 13.39 -4.20
N ARG A 244 -21.17 13.45 -4.79
CA ARG A 244 -22.36 12.73 -4.31
C ARG A 244 -22.20 11.20 -4.26
N GLN A 245 -21.28 10.65 -5.06
CA GLN A 245 -21.06 9.21 -5.17
C GLN A 245 -20.07 8.66 -4.14
N THR A 246 -19.56 9.51 -3.24
CA THR A 246 -18.54 9.12 -2.27
C THR A 246 -18.97 7.94 -1.39
N LEU A 247 -20.19 7.96 -0.84
CA LEU A 247 -20.69 6.86 0.01
C LEU A 247 -20.92 5.55 -0.76
N PRO A 248 -21.67 5.54 -1.88
CA PRO A 248 -21.81 4.36 -2.73
C PRO A 248 -20.48 3.77 -3.16
N LEU A 249 -19.53 4.63 -3.56
CA LEU A 249 -18.22 4.21 -4.02
C LEU A 249 -17.38 3.63 -2.89
N PHE A 250 -17.28 4.30 -1.75
CA PHE A 250 -16.58 3.78 -0.56
C PHE A 250 -17.08 2.39 -0.18
N THR A 251 -18.40 2.23 -0.08
CA THR A 251 -19.05 0.96 0.28
C THR A 251 -18.76 -0.12 -0.76
N SER A 252 -18.84 0.22 -2.05
CA SER A 252 -18.57 -0.72 -3.14
C SER A 252 -17.12 -1.18 -3.19
N LEU A 253 -16.16 -0.26 -2.97
CA LEU A 253 -14.73 -0.56 -2.95
C LEU A 253 -14.36 -1.48 -1.78
N ILE A 254 -14.89 -1.21 -0.59
CA ILE A 254 -14.64 -2.07 0.58
C ILE A 254 -15.24 -3.46 0.34
N ASN A 255 -16.49 -3.54 -0.11
CA ASN A 255 -17.16 -4.83 -0.28
C ASN A 255 -16.54 -5.65 -1.41
N ILE A 256 -16.16 -5.05 -2.54
CA ILE A 256 -15.51 -5.80 -3.63
C ILE A 256 -14.16 -6.38 -3.19
N VAL A 257 -13.38 -5.63 -2.40
CA VAL A 257 -12.09 -6.09 -1.87
C VAL A 257 -12.30 -7.21 -0.85
N PHE A 258 -13.07 -6.97 0.21
CA PHE A 258 -13.17 -7.91 1.32
C PHE A 258 -14.14 -9.08 1.10
N SER A 259 -14.92 -9.09 0.02
CA SER A 259 -15.72 -10.24 -0.42
C SER A 259 -15.02 -11.06 -1.52
N TYR A 260 -13.89 -10.60 -2.07
CA TYR A 260 -13.16 -11.33 -3.11
C TYR A 260 -12.61 -12.68 -2.61
N ASP A 261 -12.82 -13.73 -3.41
CA ASP A 261 -12.27 -15.07 -3.18
C ASP A 261 -11.34 -15.48 -4.34
N PRO A 262 -10.01 -15.50 -4.13
CA PRO A 262 -9.04 -15.88 -5.16
C PRO A 262 -8.97 -17.39 -5.44
N VAL A 263 -9.50 -18.25 -4.56
CA VAL A 263 -9.38 -19.70 -4.71
C VAL A 263 -10.55 -20.26 -5.52
N GLY A 264 -11.76 -19.78 -5.24
CA GLY A 264 -12.99 -20.31 -5.82
C GLY A 264 -13.28 -21.74 -5.37
N TYR A 265 -14.12 -22.45 -6.14
CA TYR A 265 -14.68 -23.74 -5.71
C TYR A 265 -13.82 -24.97 -6.08
N LEU A 266 -12.91 -24.87 -7.06
CA LEU A 266 -12.18 -26.01 -7.61
C LEU A 266 -10.67 -25.75 -7.73
N PRO A 267 -9.81 -26.78 -7.57
CA PRO A 267 -8.39 -26.71 -7.93
C PRO A 267 -8.19 -26.25 -9.38
N TYR A 268 -7.19 -25.40 -9.61
CA TYR A 268 -6.83 -24.86 -10.93
C TYR A 268 -7.94 -24.05 -11.62
N ASN A 269 -8.94 -23.57 -10.87
CA ASN A 269 -10.04 -22.76 -11.42
C ASN A 269 -9.53 -21.59 -12.29
N TYR A 270 -8.46 -20.93 -11.85
CA TYR A 270 -7.84 -19.79 -12.52
C TYR A 270 -7.12 -20.14 -13.85
N LEU A 271 -6.85 -21.42 -14.12
CA LEU A 271 -6.31 -21.87 -15.41
C LEU A 271 -7.42 -22.13 -16.44
N LEU A 272 -8.62 -22.48 -15.95
CA LEU A 272 -9.77 -22.81 -16.79
C LEU A 272 -10.63 -21.60 -17.09
N PHE A 273 -10.72 -20.66 -16.15
CA PHE A 273 -11.58 -19.48 -16.24
C PHE A 273 -10.77 -18.21 -16.00
N THR A 274 -11.01 -17.22 -16.85
CA THR A 274 -10.44 -15.88 -16.68
C THR A 274 -11.10 -15.19 -15.51
N ASP A 275 -10.31 -14.85 -14.51
CA ASP A 275 -10.77 -14.05 -13.38
C ASP A 275 -10.86 -12.57 -13.78
N THR A 276 -12.09 -12.12 -14.03
CA THR A 276 -12.38 -10.72 -14.38
C THR A 276 -12.50 -9.82 -13.16
N ARG A 277 -12.53 -10.38 -11.94
CA ARG A 277 -12.77 -9.65 -10.70
C ARG A 277 -11.46 -9.16 -10.07
N GLU A 278 -10.40 -9.97 -10.10
CA GLU A 278 -9.12 -9.59 -9.48
C GLU A 278 -8.57 -8.23 -9.96
N PRO A 279 -8.57 -7.90 -11.27
CA PRO A 279 -8.07 -6.60 -11.71
C PRO A 279 -8.87 -5.41 -11.14
N LEU A 280 -10.17 -5.60 -10.90
CA LEU A 280 -11.01 -4.59 -10.25
C LEU A 280 -10.65 -4.47 -8.76
N VAL A 281 -10.46 -5.61 -8.09
CA VAL A 281 -10.11 -5.68 -6.66
C VAL A 281 -8.77 -5.02 -6.37
N GLU A 282 -7.78 -5.27 -7.22
CA GLU A 282 -6.44 -4.66 -7.11
C GLU A 282 -6.51 -3.13 -7.18
N VAL A 283 -7.17 -2.59 -8.21
CA VAL A 283 -7.30 -1.14 -8.37
C VAL A 283 -8.19 -0.54 -7.27
N ALA A 284 -9.22 -1.26 -6.82
CA ALA A 284 -10.05 -0.83 -5.70
C ALA A 284 -9.26 -0.73 -4.38
N ALA A 285 -8.39 -1.71 -4.10
CA ALA A 285 -7.50 -1.68 -2.93
C ALA A 285 -6.51 -0.51 -3.00
N GLN A 286 -5.92 -0.25 -4.17
CA GLN A 286 -5.03 0.89 -4.41
C GLN A 286 -5.75 2.23 -4.20
N LEU A 287 -6.97 2.36 -4.72
CA LEU A 287 -7.78 3.57 -4.57
C LEU A 287 -8.15 3.81 -3.09
N LEU A 288 -8.54 2.76 -2.37
CA LEU A 288 -8.80 2.84 -0.92
C LEU A 288 -7.56 3.29 -0.15
N CYS A 289 -6.37 2.73 -0.45
CA CYS A 289 -5.11 3.16 0.18
C CYS A 289 -4.91 4.67 0.07
N ILE A 290 -5.05 5.22 -1.14
CA ILE A 290 -4.75 6.63 -1.43
C ILE A 290 -5.83 7.55 -0.86
N THR A 291 -7.11 7.20 -1.02
CA THR A 291 -8.24 7.99 -0.48
C THR A 291 -8.24 8.04 1.05
N LEU A 292 -7.72 7.02 1.74
CA LEU A 292 -7.62 6.98 3.21
C LEU A 292 -6.32 7.62 3.75
N ASP A 293 -5.36 7.93 2.88
CA ASP A 293 -4.10 8.56 3.25
C ASP A 293 -4.23 10.08 3.39
N ASN A 294 -5.04 10.72 2.54
CA ASN A 294 -5.23 12.17 2.49
C ASN A 294 -6.02 12.69 3.72
N SER A 295 -5.37 12.81 4.87
CA SER A 295 -5.81 13.74 5.90
C SER A 295 -5.23 15.10 5.56
N SER A 296 -6.08 16.02 5.10
CA SER A 296 -5.78 17.45 5.16
C SER A 296 -5.21 17.73 6.54
N PHE A 297 -3.94 18.12 6.63
CA PHE A 297 -3.35 18.51 7.89
C PHE A 297 -4.26 19.58 8.49
N SER A 298 -4.92 19.26 9.60
CA SER A 298 -5.49 20.30 10.45
C SER A 298 -4.31 21.15 10.90
N SER A 299 -4.12 22.30 10.24
CA SER A 299 -3.19 23.35 10.65
C SER A 299 -3.62 23.86 12.02
N ASN A 300 -3.30 23.12 13.08
CA ASN A 300 -3.40 23.60 14.46
C ASN A 300 -2.07 24.17 14.97
N ASP A 301 -1.08 24.37 14.08
CA ASP A 301 0.21 25.01 14.39
C ASP A 301 0.44 26.29 13.57
N GLN A 302 -0.57 27.17 13.48
CA GLN A 302 -0.29 28.60 13.31
C GLN A 302 -1.03 29.44 14.34
N ALA A 303 -0.21 30.15 15.12
CA ALA A 303 -0.57 31.05 16.17
C ALA A 303 -1.45 32.22 15.68
N SER A 304 -2.43 32.57 16.52
CA SER A 304 -2.92 33.93 16.77
C SER A 304 -3.33 34.81 15.58
N SER A 305 -4.64 34.84 15.30
CA SER A 305 -5.34 36.10 15.00
C SER A 305 -6.77 36.02 15.56
N PRO A 306 -7.16 36.91 16.50
CA PRO A 306 -8.49 36.85 17.11
C PRO A 306 -9.40 37.90 16.46
N THR A 307 -10.21 37.52 15.47
CA THR A 307 -11.41 38.30 15.15
C THR A 307 -12.43 37.48 14.35
N SER A 308 -13.70 37.56 14.81
CA SER A 308 -14.93 36.98 14.27
C SER A 308 -15.19 35.48 14.50
N LYS A 309 -15.61 35.17 15.73
CA LYS A 309 -16.48 34.02 16.02
C LYS A 309 -17.89 34.32 15.53
N THR A 310 -18.42 33.53 14.59
CA THR A 310 -19.87 33.32 14.50
C THR A 310 -20.19 31.91 13.99
N VAL A 311 -21.09 31.25 14.74
CA VAL A 311 -21.89 30.05 14.43
C VAL A 311 -21.20 28.68 14.52
N SER A 312 -21.28 28.12 15.73
CA SER A 312 -21.51 26.70 16.07
C SER A 312 -21.29 25.63 14.98
N SER A 313 -20.14 24.97 15.01
CA SER A 313 -19.99 23.58 14.57
C SER A 313 -19.68 22.69 15.78
N LEU A 314 -20.35 21.53 15.84
CA LEU A 314 -20.10 20.49 16.84
C LEU A 314 -18.68 19.92 16.65
N PRO A 315 -18.01 19.44 17.72
CA PRO A 315 -16.70 18.82 17.60
C PRO A 315 -16.84 17.46 16.90
N GLY A 316 -16.70 17.45 15.58
CA GLY A 316 -16.82 16.22 14.76
C GLY A 316 -16.96 16.42 13.24
N ASP A 317 -17.13 17.66 12.75
CA ASP A 317 -17.40 17.93 11.32
C ASP A 317 -16.17 18.40 10.51
N ASP A 318 -15.01 18.54 11.14
CA ASP A 318 -13.81 19.12 10.51
C ASP A 318 -12.95 18.12 9.71
N CYS A 319 -13.49 16.94 9.35
CA CYS A 319 -12.79 16.02 8.44
C CYS A 319 -13.32 16.22 7.01
N PRO A 320 -12.60 16.97 6.14
CA PRO A 320 -13.06 17.22 4.77
C PRO A 320 -13.10 15.94 3.91
N ASN A 321 -12.39 14.88 4.33
CA ASN A 321 -12.33 13.62 3.62
C ASN A 321 -13.42 12.65 4.11
N LEU A 322 -14.47 12.50 3.30
CA LEU A 322 -15.61 11.64 3.60
C LEU A 322 -15.26 10.14 3.65
N PHE A 323 -14.25 9.66 2.92
CA PHE A 323 -13.82 8.26 3.00
C PHE A 323 -13.31 7.92 4.41
N ILE A 324 -12.49 8.80 4.99
CA ILE A 324 -11.99 8.67 6.36
C ILE A 324 -13.16 8.76 7.35
N ASN A 325 -14.08 9.71 7.13
CA ASN A 325 -15.27 9.87 7.96
C ASN A 325 -16.14 8.60 7.99
N TYR A 326 -16.47 8.04 6.82
CA TYR A 326 -17.25 6.81 6.73
C TYR A 326 -16.54 5.61 7.37
N LEU A 327 -15.24 5.43 7.14
CA LEU A 327 -14.45 4.39 7.79
C LEU A 327 -14.49 4.50 9.32
N SER A 328 -14.39 5.72 9.86
CA SER A 328 -14.43 5.96 11.32
C SER A 328 -15.80 5.65 11.94
N ARG A 329 -16.88 5.70 11.13
CA ARG A 329 -18.27 5.47 11.56
C ARG A 329 -18.69 4.01 11.52
N ILE A 330 -17.95 3.11 10.86
CA ILE A 330 -18.22 1.67 10.91
C ILE A 330 -18.10 1.20 12.37
N HIS A 331 -19.11 0.48 12.87
CA HIS A 331 -19.17 0.11 14.28
C HIS A 331 -19.91 -1.20 14.58
N ARG A 332 -20.58 -1.81 13.60
CA ARG A 332 -21.30 -3.07 13.84
C ARG A 332 -20.32 -4.23 13.85
N ASP A 333 -20.50 -5.15 14.79
CA ASP A 333 -19.66 -6.35 14.92
C ASP A 333 -19.72 -7.24 13.67
N ASP A 334 -20.88 -7.33 13.01
CA ASP A 334 -21.04 -8.05 11.74
C ASP A 334 -20.15 -7.46 10.63
N ASP A 335 -20.12 -6.13 10.53
CA ASP A 335 -19.30 -5.42 9.55
C ASP A 335 -17.80 -5.64 9.85
N PHE A 336 -17.40 -5.54 11.12
CA PHE A 336 -16.02 -5.82 11.52
C PHE A 336 -15.60 -7.28 11.28
N ASN A 337 -16.51 -8.23 11.48
CA ASN A 337 -16.27 -9.63 11.17
C ASN A 337 -16.03 -9.85 9.66
N ILE A 338 -16.83 -9.21 8.79
CA ILE A 338 -16.63 -9.27 7.34
C ILE A 338 -15.25 -8.74 6.96
N LEU A 339 -14.88 -7.56 7.49
CA LEU A 339 -13.58 -6.94 7.23
C LEU A 339 -12.41 -7.82 7.71
N LEU A 340 -12.46 -8.29 8.95
CA LEU A 340 -11.40 -9.12 9.54
C LEU A 340 -11.23 -10.44 8.78
N LYS A 341 -12.34 -11.12 8.47
CA LYS A 341 -12.28 -12.34 7.66
C LYS A 341 -11.77 -12.09 6.25
N GLY A 342 -12.11 -10.95 5.65
CA GLY A 342 -11.56 -10.52 4.36
C GLY A 342 -10.03 -10.37 4.42
N PHE A 343 -9.51 -9.61 5.39
CA PHE A 343 -8.07 -9.48 5.60
C PHE A 343 -7.39 -10.83 5.83
N CYS A 344 -7.92 -11.67 6.73
CA CYS A 344 -7.37 -12.99 7.02
C CYS A 344 -7.36 -13.88 5.77
N ARG A 345 -8.46 -13.93 5.00
CA ARG A 345 -8.55 -14.74 3.78
C ARG A 345 -7.52 -14.32 2.74
N LEU A 346 -7.43 -13.01 2.47
CA LEU A 346 -6.58 -12.49 1.40
C LEU A 346 -5.09 -12.53 1.79
N LEU A 347 -4.72 -12.12 3.01
CA LEU A 347 -3.32 -12.14 3.45
C LEU A 347 -2.77 -13.57 3.58
N ASN A 348 -3.60 -14.56 3.94
CA ASN A 348 -3.18 -15.96 4.01
C ASN A 348 -3.17 -16.65 2.65
N ASN A 349 -3.83 -16.12 1.62
CA ASN A 349 -3.93 -16.79 0.32
C ASN A 349 -2.56 -17.25 -0.25
N PRO A 350 -1.49 -16.41 -0.25
CA PRO A 350 -0.19 -16.84 -0.78
C PRO A 350 0.50 -17.95 0.04
N LEU A 351 0.06 -18.14 1.30
CA LEU A 351 0.60 -19.10 2.26
C LEU A 351 -0.14 -20.45 2.23
N ILE A 352 -1.29 -20.53 1.56
CA ILE A 352 -2.08 -21.77 1.46
C ILE A 352 -1.22 -22.87 0.80
N GLN A 353 -1.08 -23.99 1.51
CA GLN A 353 -0.48 -25.21 0.99
C GLN A 353 -1.59 -26.21 0.67
N THR A 354 -1.62 -26.65 -0.58
CA THR A 354 -2.51 -27.71 -1.05
C THR A 354 -1.69 -28.94 -1.43
N TYR A 355 -2.34 -30.11 -1.46
CA TYR A 355 -1.70 -31.35 -1.92
C TYR A 355 -1.26 -31.28 -3.39
N LEU A 356 -1.97 -30.48 -4.19
CA LEU A 356 -1.73 -30.28 -5.61
C LEU A 356 -0.92 -28.98 -5.83
N PRO A 357 0.36 -29.06 -6.25
CA PRO A 357 1.18 -27.87 -6.46
C PRO A 357 0.55 -26.89 -7.44
N GLY A 358 0.54 -25.60 -7.09
CA GLY A 358 -0.03 -24.55 -7.91
C GLY A 358 -1.55 -24.65 -8.10
N SER A 359 -2.27 -25.42 -7.29
CA SER A 359 -3.72 -25.56 -7.48
C SER A 359 -4.54 -24.33 -7.12
N CYS A 360 -3.97 -23.39 -6.36
CA CYS A 360 -4.64 -22.16 -5.95
C CYS A 360 -3.94 -20.96 -6.56
N LYS A 361 -4.73 -20.01 -7.06
CA LYS A 361 -4.23 -18.70 -7.50
C LYS A 361 -3.67 -17.95 -6.29
N LYS A 362 -2.56 -17.26 -6.49
CA LYS A 362 -1.95 -16.38 -5.49
C LYS A 362 -2.19 -14.94 -5.87
N ILE A 363 -2.70 -14.14 -4.94
CA ILE A 363 -2.91 -12.71 -5.14
C ILE A 363 -1.58 -11.93 -5.20
N GLY A 364 -1.57 -10.83 -5.96
CA GLY A 364 -0.41 -9.92 -6.08
C GLY A 364 -0.44 -8.70 -5.15
N PHE A 365 -1.62 -8.30 -4.66
CA PHE A 365 -1.87 -7.02 -3.99
C PHE A 365 -1.78 -7.08 -2.44
N TYR A 366 -0.85 -7.90 -1.91
CA TYR A 366 -0.71 -8.06 -0.46
C TYR A 366 -0.12 -6.82 0.24
N GLN A 367 0.61 -5.96 -0.49
CA GLN A 367 1.18 -4.73 0.07
C GLN A 367 0.08 -3.72 0.37
N GLU A 368 -0.87 -3.58 -0.55
CA GLU A 368 -2.07 -2.76 -0.39
C GLU A 368 -2.89 -3.25 0.81
N LEU A 369 -3.07 -4.56 0.97
CA LEU A 369 -3.80 -5.11 2.11
C LEU A 369 -3.15 -4.78 3.46
N LEU A 370 -1.83 -4.77 3.55
CA LEU A 370 -1.13 -4.38 4.79
C LEU A 370 -1.30 -2.89 5.07
N ILE A 371 -1.20 -2.03 4.05
CA ILE A 371 -1.46 -0.59 4.19
C ILE A 371 -2.91 -0.34 4.61
N LEU A 372 -3.88 -1.02 3.97
CA LEU A 372 -5.28 -0.93 4.35
C LEU A 372 -5.51 -1.39 5.79
N PHE A 373 -4.92 -2.52 6.20
CA PHE A 373 -5.06 -3.00 7.58
C PHE A 373 -4.57 -1.95 8.59
N TRP A 374 -3.38 -1.39 8.34
CA TRP A 374 -2.85 -0.29 9.15
C TRP A 374 -3.82 0.91 9.19
N LYS A 375 -4.30 1.37 8.04
CA LYS A 375 -5.22 2.52 7.96
C LYS A 375 -6.55 2.24 8.66
N PHE A 376 -7.11 1.04 8.56
CA PHE A 376 -8.35 0.66 9.25
C PHE A 376 -8.16 0.67 10.76
N CYS A 377 -7.06 0.11 11.27
CA CYS A 377 -6.74 0.15 12.70
C CYS A 377 -6.44 1.57 13.20
N ASP A 378 -5.79 2.39 12.38
CA ASP A 378 -5.45 3.76 12.77
C ASP A 378 -6.68 4.67 12.80
N ARG A 379 -7.47 4.68 11.72
CA ARG A 379 -8.63 5.56 11.54
C ARG A 379 -9.88 5.08 12.28
N ASN A 380 -9.98 3.79 12.63
CA ASN A 380 -11.11 3.24 13.39
C ASN A 380 -10.62 2.41 14.58
N LYS A 381 -10.52 3.07 15.76
CA LYS A 381 -10.09 2.40 16.99
C LYS A 381 -11.07 1.31 17.45
N LYS A 382 -12.37 1.38 17.09
CA LYS A 382 -13.33 0.31 17.41
C LYS A 382 -12.99 -0.98 16.66
N PHE A 383 -12.60 -0.86 15.39
CA PHE A 383 -12.11 -1.99 14.60
C PHE A 383 -10.82 -2.57 15.21
N LEU A 384 -9.85 -1.73 15.59
CA LEU A 384 -8.63 -2.18 16.28
C LEU A 384 -8.95 -2.98 17.54
N TYR A 385 -9.84 -2.47 18.42
CA TYR A 385 -10.26 -3.20 19.61
C TYR A 385 -10.99 -4.50 19.29
N TYR A 386 -11.80 -4.53 18.22
CA TYR A 386 -12.46 -5.74 17.74
C TYR A 386 -11.43 -6.81 17.33
N VAL A 387 -10.42 -6.44 16.54
CA VAL A 387 -9.32 -7.33 16.14
C VAL A 387 -8.58 -7.87 17.37
N LEU A 388 -8.21 -7.00 18.30
CA LEU A 388 -7.51 -7.36 19.54
C LEU A 388 -8.36 -8.23 20.49
N LYS A 389 -9.68 -8.23 20.33
CA LYS A 389 -10.62 -9.13 21.01
C LYS A 389 -10.95 -10.39 20.20
N SER A 390 -10.58 -10.50 18.93
CA SER A 390 -10.82 -11.69 18.08
C SER A 390 -9.61 -12.63 18.03
N SER A 391 -9.80 -13.93 18.26
CA SER A 391 -8.69 -14.90 18.18
C SER A 391 -8.03 -14.98 16.80
N GLU A 392 -8.70 -14.46 15.77
CA GLU A 392 -8.23 -14.37 14.39
C GLU A 392 -7.06 -13.39 14.22
N VAL A 393 -6.70 -12.59 15.24
CA VAL A 393 -5.49 -11.74 15.20
C VAL A 393 -4.21 -12.55 14.92
N LEU A 394 -4.17 -13.83 15.33
CA LEU A 394 -3.05 -14.72 15.02
C LEU A 394 -3.02 -15.13 13.54
N ASP A 395 -4.18 -15.18 12.89
CA ASP A 395 -4.30 -15.44 11.45
C ASP A 395 -3.85 -14.23 10.63
N LEU A 396 -3.78 -13.03 11.22
CA LEU A 396 -3.10 -11.86 10.63
C LEU A 396 -1.60 -11.85 10.93
N LEU A 397 -1.20 -12.25 12.13
CA LEU A 397 0.19 -12.26 12.56
C LEU A 397 1.08 -13.12 11.64
N VAL A 398 0.64 -14.33 11.33
CA VAL A 398 1.43 -15.29 10.54
C VAL A 398 1.79 -14.77 9.13
N PRO A 399 0.84 -14.26 8.31
CA PRO A 399 1.19 -13.68 7.01
C PRO A 399 2.03 -12.41 7.12
N ILE A 400 1.81 -11.55 8.14
CA ILE A 400 2.69 -10.38 8.36
C ILE A 400 4.14 -10.82 8.58
N LEU A 401 4.37 -11.78 9.48
CA LEU A 401 5.71 -12.33 9.74
C LEU A 401 6.31 -13.04 8.52
N TYR A 402 5.48 -13.74 7.74
CA TYR A 402 5.90 -14.34 6.47
C TYR A 402 6.45 -13.29 5.50
N PHE A 403 5.69 -12.22 5.24
CA PHE A 403 6.08 -11.18 4.30
C PHE A 403 7.28 -10.37 4.79
N LEU A 404 7.37 -10.09 6.10
CA LEU A 404 8.55 -9.47 6.70
C LEU A 404 9.80 -10.35 6.52
N ASN A 405 9.66 -11.66 6.73
CA ASN A 405 10.77 -12.58 6.53
C ASN A 405 11.18 -12.63 5.05
N ASP A 406 10.25 -12.76 4.11
CA ASP A 406 10.55 -12.78 2.66
C ASP A 406 11.20 -11.49 2.17
N ALA A 407 10.74 -10.33 2.65
CA ALA A 407 11.20 -9.02 2.19
C ALA A 407 12.50 -8.52 2.84
N ARG A 408 12.98 -9.15 3.92
CA ARG A 408 14.11 -8.66 4.74
C ARG A 408 15.40 -8.37 3.97
N SER A 409 15.63 -9.07 2.87
CA SER A 409 16.84 -8.96 2.03
C SER A 409 16.63 -8.11 0.77
N ASP A 410 15.40 -7.68 0.51
CA ASP A 410 15.03 -6.93 -0.70
C ASP A 410 14.90 -5.42 -0.40
N THR A 411 15.85 -4.64 -0.90
CA THR A 411 15.86 -3.19 -0.68
C THR A 411 14.72 -2.43 -1.35
N SER A 412 14.04 -3.03 -2.33
CA SER A 412 12.86 -2.43 -2.95
C SER A 412 11.62 -2.52 -2.05
N LYS A 413 11.63 -3.44 -1.09
CA LYS A 413 10.51 -3.72 -0.17
C LYS A 413 10.69 -3.08 1.21
N ILE A 414 11.53 -2.07 1.36
CA ILE A 414 11.76 -1.39 2.66
C ILE A 414 10.45 -0.79 3.21
N GLY A 415 9.59 -0.24 2.37
CA GLY A 415 8.27 0.27 2.79
C GLY A 415 7.39 -0.81 3.40
N LEU A 416 7.41 -2.03 2.83
CA LEU A 416 6.72 -3.20 3.35
C LEU A 416 7.25 -3.61 4.74
N MET A 417 8.55 -3.51 4.95
CA MET A 417 9.17 -3.79 6.26
C MET A 417 8.67 -2.80 7.32
N HIS A 418 8.62 -1.50 7.00
CA HIS A 418 8.14 -0.48 7.93
C HIS A 418 6.68 -0.69 8.28
N ILE A 419 5.79 -0.87 7.29
CA ILE A 419 4.36 -1.03 7.56
C ILE A 419 4.08 -2.30 8.37
N GLY A 420 4.74 -3.43 8.07
CA GLY A 420 4.56 -4.67 8.82
C GLY A 420 5.05 -4.54 10.27
N VAL A 421 6.22 -3.92 10.50
CA VAL A 421 6.74 -3.68 11.85
C VAL A 421 5.85 -2.72 12.63
N PHE A 422 5.36 -1.64 12.00
CA PHE A 422 4.46 -0.69 12.67
C PHE A 422 3.12 -1.32 13.03
N ILE A 423 2.54 -2.16 12.16
CA ILE A 423 1.35 -2.94 12.51
C ILE A 423 1.61 -3.79 13.75
N LEU A 424 2.73 -4.52 13.80
CA LEU A 424 3.07 -5.35 14.96
C LEU A 424 3.33 -4.50 16.21
N LEU A 425 3.93 -3.31 16.07
CA LEU A 425 4.12 -2.36 17.16
C LEU A 425 2.77 -1.91 17.73
N LEU A 426 1.84 -1.51 16.88
CA LEU A 426 0.47 -1.13 17.26
C LEU A 426 -0.25 -2.27 18.00
N LEU A 427 -0.18 -3.49 17.47
CA LEU A 427 -0.81 -4.65 18.12
C LEU A 427 -0.15 -5.03 19.44
N SER A 428 1.18 -4.87 19.54
CA SER A 428 1.96 -5.25 20.73
C SER A 428 1.64 -4.40 21.96
N GLY A 429 1.19 -3.16 21.77
CA GLY A 429 0.83 -2.25 22.88
C GLY A 429 -0.36 -2.74 23.71
N GLU A 430 -1.04 -3.80 23.30
CA GLU A 430 -2.28 -4.27 23.89
C GLU A 430 -2.12 -5.66 24.54
N ARG A 431 -2.49 -5.76 25.81
CA ARG A 431 -2.33 -6.98 26.64
C ARG A 431 -2.88 -8.24 25.98
N ASN A 432 -4.06 -8.15 25.37
CA ASN A 432 -4.74 -9.30 24.77
C ASN A 432 -3.91 -9.94 23.64
N PHE A 433 -3.16 -9.13 22.89
CA PHE A 433 -2.27 -9.63 21.85
C PHE A 433 -1.14 -10.47 22.47
N GLY A 434 -0.42 -9.92 23.46
CA GLY A 434 0.66 -10.63 24.16
C GLY A 434 0.20 -11.95 24.80
N VAL A 435 -0.98 -11.97 25.43
CA VAL A 435 -1.55 -13.20 26.00
C VAL A 435 -1.83 -14.26 24.93
N ARG A 436 -2.34 -13.84 23.76
CA ARG A 436 -2.70 -14.76 22.66
C ARG A 436 -1.52 -15.37 21.96
N LEU A 437 -0.36 -14.70 21.97
CA LEU A 437 0.86 -15.24 21.38
C LEU A 437 1.28 -16.59 21.99
N ASN A 438 0.80 -16.92 23.20
CA ASN A 438 1.01 -18.24 23.83
C ASN A 438 0.28 -19.40 23.15
N LYS A 439 -0.62 -19.16 22.19
CA LYS A 439 -1.29 -20.24 21.45
C LYS A 439 -0.22 -21.06 20.71
N PRO A 440 -0.29 -22.41 20.73
CA PRO A 440 0.65 -23.25 19.99
C PRO A 440 0.65 -22.90 18.50
N TYR A 441 1.83 -22.80 17.90
CA TYR A 441 1.99 -22.60 16.47
C TYR A 441 2.02 -23.96 15.76
N VAL A 442 0.94 -24.28 15.05
CA VAL A 442 0.74 -25.57 14.38
C VAL A 442 0.91 -25.45 12.86
N THR A 443 0.60 -24.27 12.30
CA THR A 443 0.67 -24.00 10.87
C THR A 443 2.11 -24.09 10.37
N ARG A 444 2.37 -24.84 9.29
CA ARG A 444 3.71 -24.95 8.70
C ARG A 444 3.80 -24.14 7.42
N VAL A 445 3.95 -22.83 7.57
CA VAL A 445 4.24 -21.94 6.44
C VAL A 445 5.70 -22.16 5.99
N PRO A 446 5.99 -22.24 4.68
CA PRO A 446 7.35 -22.45 4.19
C PRO A 446 8.14 -21.15 4.34
N MET A 447 8.65 -20.90 5.54
CA MET A 447 9.51 -19.79 5.87
C MET A 447 10.95 -20.27 5.97
N ASP A 448 11.88 -19.47 5.48
CA ASP A 448 13.31 -19.65 5.76
C ASP A 448 13.58 -19.26 7.22
N ILE A 449 13.32 -20.18 8.16
CA ILE A 449 13.56 -20.07 9.61
C ILE A 449 13.96 -21.45 10.17
N PRO A 450 14.69 -21.52 11.30
CA PRO A 450 15.00 -22.80 11.93
C PRO A 450 13.71 -23.53 12.33
N VAL A 451 13.74 -24.87 12.26
CA VAL A 451 12.65 -25.70 12.75
C VAL A 451 12.55 -25.56 14.26
N PHE A 452 11.35 -25.30 14.77
CA PHE A 452 11.07 -25.19 16.19
C PHE A 452 9.70 -25.80 16.52
N THR A 453 9.46 -26.05 17.80
CA THR A 453 8.15 -26.40 18.34
C THR A 453 7.87 -25.44 19.48
N GLY A 454 6.79 -24.68 19.36
CA GLY A 454 6.51 -23.59 20.29
C GLY A 454 5.21 -22.87 19.95
N THR A 455 5.15 -21.61 20.36
CA THR A 455 3.99 -20.74 20.29
C THR A 455 4.13 -19.71 19.16
N HIS A 456 3.11 -18.88 18.96
CA HIS A 456 3.21 -17.75 18.02
C HIS A 456 4.21 -16.69 18.51
N ALA A 457 4.45 -16.60 19.82
CA ALA A 457 5.52 -15.76 20.38
C ALA A 457 6.90 -16.22 19.89
N ASP A 458 7.13 -17.53 19.85
CA ASP A 458 8.38 -18.10 19.34
C ASP A 458 8.60 -17.77 17.86
N LEU A 459 7.54 -17.89 17.04
CA LEU A 459 7.61 -17.50 15.63
C LEU A 459 8.03 -16.03 15.47
N LEU A 460 7.39 -15.13 16.22
CA LEU A 460 7.67 -13.69 16.19
C LEU A 460 9.13 -13.42 16.56
N ILE A 461 9.61 -13.97 17.68
CA ILE A 461 10.99 -13.78 18.15
C ILE A 461 12.01 -14.32 17.14
N ILE A 462 11.77 -15.49 16.57
CA ILE A 462 12.66 -16.11 15.58
C ILE A 462 12.74 -15.26 14.30
N VAL A 463 11.60 -14.77 13.80
CA VAL A 463 11.57 -13.89 12.63
C VAL A 463 12.26 -12.55 12.92
N PHE A 464 12.01 -11.94 14.09
CA PHE A 464 12.64 -10.68 14.47
C PHE A 464 14.16 -10.82 14.61
N HIS A 465 14.62 -11.90 15.25
CA HIS A 465 16.05 -12.24 15.30
C HIS A 465 16.63 -12.32 13.89
N LYS A 466 15.95 -13.02 12.98
CA LYS A 466 16.42 -13.18 11.61
C LYS A 466 16.47 -11.87 10.85
N ILE A 467 15.49 -10.98 11.02
CA ILE A 467 15.51 -9.63 10.43
C ILE A 467 16.71 -8.85 10.98
N ILE A 468 16.91 -8.82 12.30
CA ILE A 468 18.01 -8.08 12.92
C ILE A 468 19.40 -8.60 12.48
N VAL A 469 19.55 -9.91 12.31
CA VAL A 469 20.85 -10.54 12.03
C VAL A 469 21.17 -10.66 10.54
N SER A 470 20.16 -10.81 9.67
CA SER A 470 20.38 -11.13 8.24
C SER A 470 19.83 -10.08 7.26
N ALA A 471 19.14 -9.05 7.72
CA ALA A 471 18.58 -8.04 6.84
C ALA A 471 19.60 -7.02 6.33
N HIS A 472 19.19 -6.24 5.34
CA HIS A 472 19.99 -5.14 4.81
C HIS A 472 20.12 -4.00 5.85
N GLN A 473 21.28 -3.33 5.90
CA GLN A 473 21.61 -2.24 6.85
C GLN A 473 20.58 -1.09 6.94
N ARG A 474 19.86 -0.83 5.84
CA ARG A 474 18.75 0.14 5.79
C ARG A 474 17.58 -0.18 6.74
N LEU A 475 17.52 -1.38 7.32
CA LEU A 475 16.52 -1.75 8.33
C LEU A 475 16.98 -1.49 9.78
N GLN A 476 18.20 -1.00 10.02
CA GLN A 476 18.66 -0.63 11.35
C GLN A 476 17.70 0.30 12.12
N PRO A 477 17.07 1.32 11.49
CA PRO A 477 16.09 2.16 12.18
C PRO A 477 14.87 1.41 12.74
N LEU A 478 14.60 0.19 12.26
CA LEU A 478 13.49 -0.64 12.76
C LEU A 478 13.88 -1.48 13.99
N TYR A 479 15.16 -1.56 14.36
CA TYR A 479 15.61 -2.44 15.45
C TYR A 479 14.99 -2.04 16.79
N ASP A 480 14.90 -0.73 17.07
CA ASP A 480 14.22 -0.21 18.25
C ASP A 480 12.75 -0.63 18.29
N CYS A 481 12.04 -0.55 17.16
CA CYS A 481 10.63 -0.98 17.07
C CYS A 481 10.48 -2.48 17.31
N LEU A 482 11.35 -3.31 16.69
CA LEU A 482 11.33 -4.77 16.86
C LEU A 482 11.57 -5.18 18.31
N LEU A 483 12.52 -4.54 18.99
CA LEU A 483 12.80 -4.84 20.39
C LEU A 483 11.72 -4.27 21.33
N THR A 484 11.17 -3.10 21.02
CA THR A 484 10.03 -2.53 21.76
C THR A 484 8.82 -3.48 21.73
N ILE A 485 8.52 -4.08 20.57
CA ILE A 485 7.47 -5.10 20.47
C ILE A 485 7.76 -6.27 21.40
N ILE A 486 9.01 -6.77 21.44
CA ILE A 486 9.40 -7.88 22.34
C ILE A 486 9.20 -7.47 23.80
N VAL A 487 9.60 -6.25 24.17
CA VAL A 487 9.38 -5.71 25.52
C VAL A 487 7.89 -5.66 25.85
N ASN A 488 7.05 -5.11 24.98
CA ASN A 488 5.61 -4.99 25.21
C ASN A 488 4.93 -6.35 25.47
N ILE A 489 5.33 -7.40 24.75
CA ILE A 489 4.74 -8.73 24.90
C ILE A 489 5.37 -9.55 26.04
N SER A 490 6.60 -9.21 26.46
CA SER A 490 7.40 -10.01 27.39
C SER A 490 6.74 -10.36 28.74
N PRO A 491 5.93 -9.49 29.39
CA PRO A 491 5.27 -9.85 30.65
C PRO A 491 4.23 -10.96 30.52
N TYR A 492 3.80 -11.27 29.30
CA TYR A 492 2.69 -12.18 29.02
C TYR A 492 3.13 -13.53 28.44
N LEU A 493 4.40 -13.70 28.07
CA LEU A 493 4.88 -14.92 27.42
C LEU A 493 5.15 -16.01 28.46
N LYS A 494 4.27 -17.01 28.51
CA LYS A 494 4.29 -18.07 29.54
C LYS A 494 5.42 -19.06 29.32
N THR A 495 5.67 -19.46 28.08
CA THR A 495 6.64 -20.53 27.77
C THR A 495 7.36 -20.24 26.46
N LEU A 496 8.62 -19.82 26.54
CA LEU A 496 9.51 -19.74 25.38
C LEU A 496 10.16 -21.08 25.09
N SER A 497 10.28 -21.40 23.80
CA SER A 497 11.10 -22.52 23.33
C SER A 497 12.59 -22.25 23.54
N MET A 498 13.37 -23.33 23.66
CA MET A 498 14.83 -23.25 23.74
C MET A 498 15.44 -22.49 22.54
N VAL A 499 14.83 -22.59 21.35
CA VAL A 499 15.30 -21.88 20.15
C VAL A 499 15.16 -20.37 20.34
N SER A 500 13.98 -19.89 20.69
CA SER A 500 13.71 -18.46 20.92
C SER A 500 14.55 -17.88 22.05
N SER A 501 14.71 -18.63 23.16
CA SER A 501 15.58 -18.23 24.27
C SER A 501 17.03 -18.04 23.84
N ASN A 502 17.58 -18.94 23.02
CA ASN A 502 18.92 -18.77 22.45
C ASN A 502 19.01 -17.58 21.49
N LYS A 503 17.96 -17.34 20.69
CA LYS A 503 17.93 -16.19 19.77
C LYS A 503 17.95 -14.85 20.51
N LEU A 504 17.17 -14.69 21.58
CA LEU A 504 17.19 -13.47 22.39
C LEU A 504 18.57 -13.23 23.03
N LEU A 505 19.19 -14.28 23.58
CA LEU A 505 20.52 -14.16 24.20
C LEU A 505 21.63 -13.94 23.16
N HIS A 506 21.47 -14.45 21.95
CA HIS A 506 22.36 -14.12 20.84
C HIS A 506 22.29 -12.62 20.49
N LEU A 507 21.09 -12.02 20.47
CA LEU A 507 20.98 -10.56 20.30
C LEU A 507 21.64 -9.79 21.45
N LEU A 508 21.45 -10.24 22.69
CA LEU A 508 22.09 -9.59 23.84
C LEU A 508 23.61 -9.65 23.71
N GLU A 509 24.19 -10.81 23.43
CA GLU A 509 25.63 -11.00 23.25
C GLU A 509 26.19 -10.12 22.12
N ALA A 510 25.47 -10.03 21.02
CA ALA A 510 25.83 -9.19 19.89
C ALA A 510 25.80 -7.68 20.24
N PHE A 511 24.71 -7.19 20.83
CA PHE A 511 24.52 -5.77 21.13
C PHE A 511 25.29 -5.28 22.36
N SER A 512 25.56 -6.17 23.33
CA SER A 512 26.38 -5.84 24.51
C SER A 512 27.87 -5.85 24.25
N SER A 513 28.28 -6.21 23.04
CA SER A 513 29.68 -6.24 22.67
C SER A 513 30.30 -4.83 22.66
N PRO A 514 31.55 -4.65 23.13
CA PRO A 514 32.15 -3.32 23.19
C PRO A 514 32.26 -2.64 21.82
N TRP A 515 32.47 -3.40 20.74
CA TRP A 515 32.61 -2.82 19.40
C TRP A 515 31.29 -2.22 18.91
N PHE A 516 30.16 -2.90 19.14
CA PHE A 516 28.86 -2.43 18.69
C PHE A 516 28.33 -1.35 19.63
N LEU A 517 28.34 -1.64 20.93
CA LEU A 517 27.76 -0.77 21.95
C LEU A 517 28.38 0.64 21.94
N LEU A 518 29.68 0.74 21.67
CA LEU A 518 30.41 2.01 21.65
C LEU A 518 30.49 2.66 20.25
N ALA A 519 29.91 2.04 19.21
CA ALA A 519 29.95 2.55 17.85
C ALA A 519 29.03 3.78 17.62
N ALA A 520 27.92 3.85 18.34
CA ALA A 520 26.97 4.97 18.26
C ALA A 520 26.38 5.26 19.66
N PRO A 521 26.05 6.53 19.95
CA PRO A 521 25.56 6.94 21.27
C PRO A 521 24.25 6.23 21.64
N ASP A 522 23.39 5.91 20.67
CA ASP A 522 22.07 5.34 20.93
C ASP A 522 22.06 3.80 21.01
N ASN A 523 23.17 3.12 20.71
CA ASN A 523 23.21 1.65 20.65
C ASN A 523 22.91 0.97 22.00
N HIS A 524 23.09 1.69 23.12
CA HIS A 524 22.75 1.16 24.43
C HIS A 524 21.25 0.95 24.62
N HIS A 525 20.38 1.63 23.86
CA HIS A 525 18.93 1.43 23.93
C HIS A 525 18.56 -0.01 23.55
N LEU A 526 19.23 -0.60 22.57
CA LEU A 526 18.98 -1.99 22.14
C LEU A 526 19.30 -3.00 23.25
N VAL A 527 20.37 -2.77 24.00
CA VAL A 527 20.74 -3.59 25.16
C VAL A 527 19.72 -3.40 26.28
N PHE A 528 19.31 -2.15 26.54
CA PHE A 528 18.30 -1.83 27.54
C PHE A 528 16.98 -2.56 27.27
N PHE A 529 16.46 -2.52 26.03
CA PHE A 529 15.23 -3.23 25.68
C PHE A 529 15.32 -4.74 25.91
N LEU A 530 16.45 -5.37 25.57
CA LEU A 530 16.62 -6.81 25.82
C LEU A 530 16.68 -7.15 27.31
N LEU A 531 17.40 -6.34 28.10
CA LEU A 531 17.45 -6.52 29.56
C LEU A 531 16.06 -6.34 30.19
N GLU A 532 15.30 -5.35 29.74
CA GLU A 532 13.93 -5.12 30.20
C GLU A 532 13.01 -6.30 29.85
N ALA A 533 13.12 -6.84 28.63
CA ALA A 533 12.37 -8.04 28.25
C ALA A 533 12.74 -9.26 29.13
N PHE A 534 14.02 -9.44 29.48
CA PHE A 534 14.42 -10.51 30.39
C PHE A 534 13.91 -10.28 31.82
N ASN A 535 13.95 -9.05 32.32
CA ASN A 535 13.40 -8.69 33.62
C ASN A 535 11.90 -9.03 33.67
N ASN A 536 11.13 -8.62 32.67
CA ASN A 536 9.70 -8.93 32.58
C ASN A 536 9.42 -10.44 32.54
N LEU A 537 10.16 -11.20 31.73
CA LEU A 537 10.00 -12.66 31.63
C LEU A 537 10.31 -13.37 32.95
N ILE A 538 11.37 -12.94 33.65
CA ILE A 538 11.76 -13.49 34.95
C ILE A 538 10.78 -13.06 36.04
N GLN A 539 10.38 -11.80 36.06
CA GLN A 539 9.53 -11.24 37.12
C GLN A 539 8.10 -11.80 37.06
N TYR A 540 7.52 -11.91 35.87
CA TYR A 540 6.10 -12.24 35.71
C TYR A 540 5.84 -13.66 35.22
N GLN A 541 6.80 -14.31 34.55
CA GLN A 541 6.59 -15.60 33.88
C GLN A 541 7.72 -16.60 34.18
N PHE A 542 8.35 -16.51 35.36
CA PHE A 542 9.47 -17.38 35.75
C PHE A 542 9.16 -18.87 35.59
N ASP A 543 8.04 -19.32 36.16
CA ASP A 543 7.68 -20.74 36.29
C ASP A 543 7.59 -21.47 34.94
N GLY A 544 7.14 -20.77 33.90
CA GLY A 544 7.00 -21.35 32.56
C GLY A 544 8.20 -21.12 31.63
N ASN A 545 9.13 -20.21 31.98
CA ASN A 545 10.27 -19.85 31.14
C ASN A 545 11.59 -20.50 31.58
N ALA A 546 11.54 -21.75 32.02
CA ALA A 546 12.74 -22.51 32.41
C ALA A 546 13.82 -22.57 31.31
N ASN A 547 13.42 -22.65 30.03
CA ASN A 547 14.35 -22.62 28.90
C ASN A 547 15.17 -21.31 28.83
N LEU A 548 14.51 -20.18 29.09
CA LEU A 548 15.18 -18.88 29.12
C LEU A 548 16.16 -18.80 30.29
N VAL A 549 15.69 -19.14 31.49
CA VAL A 549 16.51 -19.13 32.72
C VAL A 549 17.73 -20.03 32.55
N TYR A 550 17.53 -21.25 32.03
CA TYR A 550 18.62 -22.17 31.74
C TYR A 550 19.62 -21.58 30.74
N THR A 551 19.14 -20.94 29.67
CA THR A 551 20.01 -20.32 28.67
C THR A 551 20.80 -19.13 29.25
N ILE A 552 20.18 -18.32 30.13
CA ILE A 552 20.84 -17.24 30.88
C ILE A 552 21.96 -17.80 31.75
N ILE A 553 21.72 -18.87 32.51
CA ILE A 553 22.75 -19.51 33.35
C ILE A 553 23.92 -20.04 32.51
N ARG A 554 23.63 -20.64 31.36
CA ARG A 554 24.66 -21.11 30.42
C ARG A 554 25.50 -19.97 29.85
N LYS A 555 24.86 -18.84 29.50
CA LYS A 555 25.51 -17.65 28.94
C LYS A 555 25.77 -16.55 29.97
N ARG A 556 25.86 -16.87 31.27
CA ARG A 556 26.06 -15.89 32.36
C ARG A 556 27.25 -14.96 32.17
N GLN A 557 28.27 -15.40 31.43
CA GLN A 557 29.45 -14.60 31.11
C GLN A 557 29.10 -13.34 30.30
N VAL A 558 28.08 -13.37 29.44
CA VAL A 558 27.63 -12.18 28.70
C VAL A 558 27.20 -11.07 29.66
N PHE A 559 26.45 -11.43 30.71
CA PHE A 559 26.01 -10.48 31.74
C PHE A 559 27.18 -9.98 32.60
N PHE A 560 28.10 -10.86 32.99
CA PHE A 560 29.30 -10.44 33.73
C PHE A 560 30.23 -9.55 32.88
N SER A 561 30.34 -9.81 31.58
CA SER A 561 31.10 -8.94 30.68
C SER A 561 30.45 -7.57 30.53
N LEU A 562 29.12 -7.51 30.42
CA LEU A 562 28.38 -6.26 30.36
C LEU A 562 28.48 -5.47 31.67
N SER A 563 28.38 -6.13 32.84
CA SER A 563 28.51 -5.46 34.14
C SER A 563 29.92 -4.91 34.39
N ASN A 564 30.93 -5.59 33.83
CA ASN A 564 32.35 -5.22 33.96
C ASN A 564 32.84 -4.37 32.78
N LEU A 565 31.94 -3.79 31.98
CA LEU A 565 32.31 -2.96 30.84
C LEU A 565 33.12 -1.76 31.32
N ALA A 566 34.23 -1.47 30.65
CA ALA A 566 35.08 -0.33 30.99
C ALA A 566 34.31 0.98 30.80
N THR A 567 34.24 1.79 31.85
CA THR A 567 33.55 3.09 31.86
C THR A 567 34.51 4.27 31.71
N ASP A 568 35.82 4.03 31.76
CA ASP A 568 36.84 5.07 31.68
C ASP A 568 37.26 5.36 30.22
N THR A 569 37.43 6.65 29.91
CA THR A 569 37.71 7.15 28.55
C THR A 569 38.99 6.55 27.95
N GLN A 570 40.00 6.26 28.77
CA GLN A 570 41.29 5.73 28.29
C GLN A 570 41.19 4.26 27.85
N THR A 571 40.43 3.44 28.58
CA THR A 571 40.21 2.04 28.24
C THR A 571 39.25 1.89 27.07
N ILE A 572 38.23 2.74 26.98
CA ILE A 572 37.31 2.85 25.83
C ILE A 572 38.09 3.18 24.54
N ALA A 573 38.99 4.17 24.59
CA ALA A 573 39.83 4.53 23.43
C ALA A 573 40.76 3.39 22.96
N LYS A 574 41.28 2.58 23.90
CA LYS A 574 42.11 1.40 23.60
C LYS A 574 41.29 0.24 22.99
N LEU A 575 40.03 0.08 23.41
CA LEU A 575 39.14 -0.96 22.86
C LEU A 575 38.66 -0.61 21.45
N SER A 576 38.37 0.66 21.17
CA SER A 576 37.99 1.14 19.84
C SER A 576 39.12 1.00 18.82
N THR A 577 40.37 1.29 19.20
CA THR A 577 41.56 1.18 18.34
C THR A 577 42.05 -0.26 18.08
N LYS A 578 41.66 -1.23 18.91
CA LYS A 578 42.03 -2.64 18.72
C LYS A 578 41.19 -3.35 17.65
N ASN A 579 39.96 -2.89 17.43
CA ASN A 579 39.02 -3.47 16.47
C ASN A 579 39.15 -2.89 15.04
N SER A 580 39.84 -1.76 14.86
CA SER A 580 40.16 -1.21 13.52
C SER A 580 41.32 -1.94 12.82
N ASN A 581 42.04 -2.84 13.50
CA ASN A 581 43.23 -3.53 13.00
C ASN A 581 42.97 -5.02 12.64
N LEU A 582 41.81 -5.35 12.08
CA LEU A 582 41.64 -6.62 11.36
C LEU A 582 42.28 -6.47 9.96
N PRO A 583 43.29 -7.29 9.58
CA PRO A 583 43.96 -7.13 8.30
C PRO A 583 43.02 -7.42 7.14
N PRO A 584 43.05 -6.65 6.04
CA PRO A 584 42.33 -7.02 4.82
C PRO A 584 42.92 -8.34 4.30
N THR A 585 42.06 -9.32 4.07
CA THR A 585 42.45 -10.56 3.40
C THR A 585 42.93 -10.22 1.99
N SER A 586 44.25 -10.26 1.81
CA SER A 586 44.91 -10.03 0.54
C SER A 586 44.63 -11.18 -0.42
N SER A 587 43.72 -10.96 -1.37
CA SER A 587 43.63 -11.76 -2.60
C SER A 587 43.82 -10.84 -3.81
N LYS A 588 45.04 -10.32 -3.97
CA LYS A 588 45.54 -9.98 -5.30
C LYS A 588 46.04 -11.26 -5.95
N LYS A 589 45.17 -11.93 -6.71
CA LYS A 589 45.63 -12.75 -7.84
C LYS A 589 45.24 -12.05 -9.12
N SER A 590 46.27 -11.82 -9.92
CA SER A 590 46.28 -11.30 -11.27
C SER A 590 45.21 -11.96 -12.16
N ILE A 591 44.60 -11.11 -12.98
CA ILE A 591 43.81 -11.50 -14.14
C ILE A 591 44.74 -12.25 -15.09
N ASP A 592 44.41 -13.50 -15.38
CA ASP A 592 44.79 -14.15 -16.63
C ASP A 592 43.61 -14.96 -17.15
N GLN A 593 43.33 -14.76 -18.44
CA GLN A 593 42.25 -15.40 -19.19
C GLN A 593 42.61 -16.86 -19.50
N SER A 594 41.67 -17.79 -19.30
CA SER A 594 41.23 -18.78 -20.31
C SER A 594 40.51 -20.02 -19.73
N ALA A 595 39.47 -20.43 -20.47
CA ALA A 595 38.97 -21.80 -20.70
C ALA A 595 38.28 -22.62 -19.58
N ASN A 596 36.99 -22.86 -19.82
CA ASN A 596 36.25 -24.14 -19.78
C ASN A 596 36.80 -25.30 -18.92
N LYS A 597 36.00 -25.75 -17.94
CA LYS A 597 35.46 -27.13 -17.91
C LYS A 597 34.44 -27.34 -16.77
N GLN A 598 33.32 -27.96 -17.15
CA GLN A 598 32.35 -28.63 -16.29
C GLN A 598 33.03 -29.72 -15.44
N THR A 599 32.65 -29.89 -14.17
CA THR A 599 32.54 -31.22 -13.56
C THR A 599 31.53 -31.25 -12.40
N ILE A 600 30.66 -32.26 -12.50
CA ILE A 600 29.65 -32.77 -11.56
C ILE A 600 30.30 -33.35 -10.29
N PHE A 601 29.64 -33.30 -9.12
CA PHE A 601 29.50 -34.39 -8.12
C PHE A 601 28.53 -33.91 -7.02
N GLN A 602 27.28 -34.37 -7.00
CA GLN A 602 26.76 -35.53 -6.28
C GLN A 602 26.92 -35.49 -4.74
N THR A 603 25.74 -35.62 -4.13
CA THR A 603 25.37 -35.77 -2.73
C THR A 603 26.19 -36.79 -1.95
N ASN A 604 26.56 -36.44 -0.71
CA ASN A 604 26.47 -37.39 0.40
C ASN A 604 26.22 -36.67 1.72
N SER A 605 25.24 -37.21 2.44
CA SER A 605 24.75 -36.80 3.74
C SER A 605 25.75 -37.08 4.84
N LYS A 606 25.95 -36.10 5.74
CA LYS A 606 26.28 -36.32 7.16
C LYS A 606 25.90 -35.08 7.98
N SER A 607 25.01 -35.33 8.92
CA SER A 607 24.50 -34.43 9.94
C SER A 607 25.60 -34.03 10.93
N THR A 608 25.90 -32.73 11.03
CA THR A 608 26.52 -32.13 12.22
C THR A 608 26.14 -30.66 12.32
N ILE A 609 25.78 -30.25 13.53
CA ILE A 609 25.42 -28.90 13.92
C ILE A 609 26.72 -28.09 13.98
N ASP A 610 27.08 -27.42 12.89
CA ASP A 610 28.18 -26.46 12.83
C ASP A 610 27.76 -25.30 11.91
N GLY A 611 26.95 -24.38 12.45
CA GLY A 611 26.48 -23.17 11.73
C GLY A 611 26.64 -21.86 12.49
N GLU A 612 26.98 -21.89 13.79
CA GLU A 612 27.10 -20.68 14.62
C GLU A 612 28.32 -19.78 14.33
N PRO A 613 29.53 -20.27 13.99
CA PRO A 613 30.69 -19.39 13.79
C PRO A 613 30.69 -18.62 12.46
N GLN A 614 29.88 -19.03 11.47
CA GLN A 614 29.73 -18.29 10.19
C GLN A 614 28.75 -17.12 10.33
N LEU A 615 27.67 -17.29 11.10
CA LEU A 615 26.64 -16.25 11.28
C LEU A 615 27.18 -15.04 12.08
N ASN A 616 28.02 -15.27 13.09
CA ASN A 616 28.71 -14.19 13.82
C ASN A 616 29.65 -13.40 12.90
N LYS A 617 30.31 -14.05 11.92
CA LYS A 617 31.13 -13.35 10.94
C LYS A 617 30.30 -12.53 9.97
N GLU A 618 29.15 -13.03 9.51
CA GLU A 618 28.23 -12.28 8.64
C GLU A 618 27.62 -11.07 9.37
N PHE A 619 27.19 -11.24 10.63
CA PHE A 619 26.69 -10.16 11.48
C PHE A 619 27.75 -9.07 11.71
N SER A 620 28.99 -9.46 12.04
CA SER A 620 30.11 -8.52 12.18
C SER A 620 30.52 -7.87 10.84
N GLN A 621 30.43 -8.57 9.72
CA GLN A 621 30.75 -8.01 8.39
C GLN A 621 29.72 -6.97 7.93
N GLN A 622 28.43 -7.18 8.19
CA GLN A 622 27.39 -6.19 7.87
C GLN A 622 27.52 -4.92 8.71
N LEU A 623 27.91 -5.06 9.98
CA LEU A 623 28.15 -3.93 10.87
C LEU A 623 29.44 -3.16 10.56
N ASN A 624 30.43 -3.76 9.89
CA ASN A 624 31.71 -3.11 9.56
C ASN A 624 31.63 -2.07 8.42
N ILE A 625 30.58 -2.11 7.57
CA ILE A 625 30.45 -1.21 6.41
C ILE A 625 29.90 0.18 6.80
N SER A 626 29.38 0.35 8.03
CA SER A 626 28.74 1.58 8.52
C SER A 626 29.71 2.73 8.87
N SER A 627 31.01 2.53 8.80
CA SER A 627 32.02 3.56 9.15
C SER A 627 32.26 4.61 8.05
N GLY A 628 31.48 4.61 6.97
CA GLY A 628 31.63 5.55 5.85
C GLY A 628 30.30 6.00 5.24
N GLY A 629 29.54 6.85 5.93
CA GLY A 629 28.38 7.50 5.34
C GLY A 629 27.72 8.51 6.26
N VAL A 630 27.90 9.80 5.97
CA VAL A 630 27.13 10.90 6.57
C VAL A 630 25.71 10.83 6.02
N ILE A 631 24.70 10.69 6.89
CA ILE A 631 23.26 10.75 6.53
C ILE A 631 22.63 11.93 7.31
N PRO A 632 21.76 12.76 6.69
CA PRO A 632 21.14 13.91 7.36
C PRO A 632 20.02 13.49 8.32
N SER A 633 19.86 14.27 9.38
CA SER A 633 18.82 14.15 10.42
C SER A 633 17.40 14.26 9.86
N ALA A 634 16.54 13.30 10.19
CA ALA A 634 15.10 13.37 9.95
C ALA A 634 14.31 13.25 11.27
N VAL A 635 13.59 14.32 11.58
CA VAL A 635 12.30 14.47 12.29
C VAL A 635 12.01 13.52 13.46
N THR A 636 12.28 14.03 14.66
CA THR A 636 11.77 13.56 15.95
C THR A 636 10.24 13.67 15.97
N THR A 637 9.53 12.54 16.02
CA THR A 637 8.10 12.53 16.35
C THR A 637 7.98 12.34 17.86
N THR A 638 7.36 13.30 18.53
CA THR A 638 7.11 13.33 19.97
C THR A 638 6.14 12.22 20.37
N LEU A 639 6.64 11.19 21.05
CA LEU A 639 5.82 10.24 21.80
C LEU A 639 5.30 10.94 23.05
N ALA A 640 3.98 11.12 23.12
CA ALA A 640 3.31 11.57 24.33
C ALA A 640 3.45 10.51 25.42
N GLU A 641 4.19 10.84 26.47
CA GLU A 641 4.23 10.10 27.72
C GLU A 641 2.81 10.02 28.31
N THR A 642 2.28 8.80 28.41
CA THR A 642 1.17 8.51 29.32
C THR A 642 1.73 7.80 30.54
N PRO A 643 1.49 8.30 31.76
CA PRO A 643 2.02 7.67 32.97
C PRO A 643 1.22 6.40 33.29
N CYS A 644 1.93 5.28 33.42
CA CYS A 644 1.37 4.06 34.01
C CYS A 644 0.96 4.33 35.47
N LYS A 645 -0.25 3.90 35.82
CA LYS A 645 -0.61 3.47 37.18
C LYS A 645 -0.71 1.96 37.18
#